data_AF-A0A3Q2CDJ8-F1
#
_entry.id   AF-A0A3Q2CDJ8-F1
#
_cell.length_a   1.000
_cell.length_b   1.000
_cell.length_c   1.000
_cell.angle_alpha   90.00
_cell.angle_beta   90.00
_cell.angle_gamma   90.00
#
_symmetry.space_group_name_H-M   'P 1'
#
loop_
_entity.id
_entity.type
_entity.pdbx_description
1 polymer ?
#
loop_
_entity_poly.entity_id
_entity_poly.type
_entity_poly.pdbx_seq_one_letter_code
_entity_poly.pdbx_strand_id
1 'polypeptide(L)'
;IFKVENPSCLWGRVFGGSGETTEDYADLQTQMNLFYHDVTQDLHSLKPASFEEGQVLVKNYRTLSPAESYSWPAVARGCNTFIISQNADQPLGYLVPLLTHLLLNSVHVSHASSSGPIAVLLCPGWEKAQLVYDLLEETNVSQTLHPLIMLVGIGKDQAKDVKIPKNCLLLVTTPFSFVRLLSSHCFLFLRLYHLLLDEADELFTRAPDQMESILQHFQKVTSRVEKGSCPRQLIAAARRWSSPMEKLISCHMPNPYIVISVLEEAALYGNIQQVVLMTPENNKISVLLDALDFCPDVGQKTLIVANSAQEVEDVFQVLIAFFYGSRVTRSLLLVSERNARHVVGVLRYLGRTATHLPPVLLRFAERVCLSREEQKISRPLCRYLKSFGVCRDRNACLDRHSFNPHLDHSALPTSGVIEVLPLYIKTASVYYGRLVNSSDEGFESMASEINSYYADTKPGAKELLQGKTRCLYLISGRVQTLELNHIYLFNSISVRFVDIGKEVEVKSYQVLELPEQFHSLPHQAVEIVVCGVKPVDAEMEWHPKVTRAISQKIRGLQHQARVVLSLGNTLFVHHMVTLSFRVAKIYSLQSEILKTGMGVSNPEHLDVLRELLQDSVERLSRKEAAGQQSDLRWTTTSVLWFSERSFSPQVVWFQTCDSVIVTVKLMNPEVQQCDFYTDRVVYSGRVNGRSYRADLELHQNIAADACHWEMKSNQPILKLVKQEPGYWERLVRGKVL
;
A
#
# COMPACT_ATOMS: atom_id res chain seq x y z
N ILE A 1 -20.01 -36.12 -15.18
CA ILE A 1 -20.44 -34.95 -14.39
C ILE A 1 -19.26 -33.97 -14.38
N PHE A 2 -19.48 -32.69 -14.62
CA PHE A 2 -18.45 -31.65 -14.73
C PHE A 2 -18.45 -30.67 -13.54
N LYS A 3 -19.63 -30.35 -12.99
CA LYS A 3 -19.80 -29.42 -11.87
C LYS A 3 -21.03 -29.84 -11.07
N VAL A 4 -20.96 -29.81 -9.74
CA VAL A 4 -22.13 -29.95 -8.88
C VAL A 4 -22.34 -28.60 -8.20
N GLU A 5 -23.51 -27.99 -8.39
CA GLU A 5 -23.82 -26.67 -7.79
C GLU A 5 -24.53 -26.82 -6.46
N ASN A 6 -25.36 -27.86 -6.30
CA ASN A 6 -25.89 -28.33 -5.03
C ASN A 6 -26.31 -29.81 -5.18
N PRO A 7 -26.69 -30.53 -4.09
CA PRO A 7 -27.07 -31.94 -4.17
C PRO A 7 -28.24 -32.28 -5.10
N SER A 8 -29.02 -31.28 -5.52
CA SER A 8 -30.16 -31.40 -6.44
C SER A 8 -29.87 -30.89 -7.86
N CYS A 9 -28.70 -30.30 -8.10
CA CYS A 9 -28.34 -29.66 -9.37
C CYS A 9 -26.89 -29.95 -9.75
N LEU A 10 -26.74 -30.75 -10.81
CA LEU A 10 -25.45 -31.18 -11.34
C LEU A 10 -25.40 -30.97 -12.86
N TRP A 11 -24.26 -30.47 -13.33
CA TRP A 11 -23.92 -30.30 -14.72
C TRP A 11 -23.11 -31.51 -15.18
N GLY A 12 -23.48 -32.15 -16.28
CA GLY A 12 -22.76 -33.29 -16.82
C GLY A 12 -23.09 -33.53 -18.28
N ARG A 13 -22.17 -34.20 -19.00
CA ARG A 13 -22.46 -34.71 -20.34
C ARG A 13 -23.45 -35.87 -20.24
N VAL A 14 -24.47 -35.85 -21.10
CA VAL A 14 -25.33 -37.01 -21.37
C VAL A 14 -24.62 -37.83 -22.44
N PHE A 15 -24.38 -39.11 -22.18
CA PHE A 15 -23.85 -40.06 -23.16
C PHE A 15 -25.02 -40.85 -23.76
N GLY A 16 -25.06 -40.99 -25.09
CA GLY A 16 -26.08 -41.79 -25.79
C GLY A 16 -27.06 -41.03 -26.70
N GLY A 17 -26.90 -39.72 -26.86
CA GLY A 17 -27.53 -38.97 -27.96
C GLY A 17 -26.71 -39.09 -29.25
N SER A 18 -27.36 -39.07 -30.42
CA SER A 18 -26.68 -39.16 -31.71
C SER A 18 -25.91 -37.88 -32.05
N GLY A 19 -24.58 -37.95 -32.01
CA GLY A 19 -23.67 -36.88 -32.43
C GLY A 19 -22.64 -36.53 -31.34
N GLU A 20 -21.37 -36.46 -31.74
CA GLU A 20 -20.18 -36.14 -30.92
C GLU A 20 -19.75 -37.20 -29.89
N THR A 21 -18.68 -37.91 -30.23
CA THR A 21 -17.84 -38.66 -29.30
C THR A 21 -16.98 -37.71 -28.44
N THR A 22 -16.30 -38.25 -27.42
CA THR A 22 -15.31 -37.47 -26.66
C THR A 22 -14.09 -37.07 -27.47
N GLU A 23 -13.80 -37.78 -28.58
CA GLU A 23 -12.68 -37.52 -29.47
C GLU A 23 -13.00 -36.33 -30.38
N ASP A 24 -14.20 -36.28 -30.97
CA ASP A 24 -14.67 -35.14 -31.79
C ASP A 24 -14.57 -33.80 -31.05
N TYR A 25 -14.91 -33.80 -29.75
CA TYR A 25 -14.81 -32.61 -28.91
C TYR A 25 -13.35 -32.23 -28.57
N ALA A 26 -12.46 -33.22 -28.42
CA ALA A 26 -11.04 -32.98 -28.18
C ALA A 26 -10.34 -32.43 -29.44
N ASP A 27 -10.71 -32.95 -30.62
CA ASP A 27 -10.23 -32.45 -31.91
C ASP A 27 -10.76 -31.04 -32.19
N LEU A 28 -12.05 -30.76 -31.94
CA LEU A 28 -12.62 -29.41 -32.05
C LEU A 28 -11.90 -28.43 -31.11
N GLN A 29 -11.66 -28.82 -29.86
CA GLN A 29 -10.92 -28.00 -28.89
C GLN A 29 -9.47 -27.76 -29.36
N THR A 30 -8.83 -28.74 -29.98
CA THR A 30 -7.46 -28.64 -30.52
C THR A 30 -7.41 -27.71 -31.73
N GLN A 31 -8.34 -27.85 -32.69
CA GLN A 31 -8.45 -26.98 -33.85
C GLN A 31 -8.77 -25.53 -33.45
N MET A 32 -9.67 -25.33 -32.48
CA MET A 32 -10.00 -24.02 -31.93
C MET A 32 -8.79 -23.37 -31.25
N ASN A 33 -8.03 -24.13 -30.44
CA ASN A 33 -6.79 -23.64 -29.83
C ASN A 33 -5.74 -23.27 -30.89
N LEU A 34 -5.55 -24.10 -31.92
CA LEU A 34 -4.61 -23.79 -33.02
C LEU A 34 -4.99 -22.51 -33.77
N PHE A 35 -6.29 -22.29 -34.02
CA PHE A 35 -6.79 -21.08 -34.66
C PHE A 35 -6.53 -19.81 -33.82
N TYR A 36 -6.86 -19.83 -32.52
CA TYR A 36 -6.73 -18.66 -31.64
C TYR A 36 -5.30 -18.43 -31.08
N HIS A 37 -4.35 -19.35 -31.32
CA HIS A 37 -2.94 -19.20 -30.97
C HIS A 37 -2.03 -18.95 -32.19
N ASP A 38 -2.59 -18.77 -33.39
CA ASP A 38 -1.84 -18.36 -34.57
C ASP A 38 -1.29 -16.93 -34.41
N VAL A 39 0.03 -16.84 -34.28
CA VAL A 39 0.78 -15.58 -34.12
C VAL A 39 0.76 -14.67 -35.35
N THR A 40 0.18 -15.09 -36.47
CA THR A 40 0.02 -14.26 -37.68
C THR A 40 -1.31 -13.51 -37.75
N GLN A 41 -2.27 -13.79 -36.86
CA GLN A 41 -3.59 -13.15 -36.87
C GLN A 41 -3.62 -11.80 -36.15
N ASP A 42 -4.38 -10.85 -36.70
CA ASP A 42 -4.60 -9.54 -36.06
C ASP A 42 -5.62 -9.64 -34.91
N LEU A 43 -5.11 -9.49 -33.69
CA LEU A 43 -5.89 -9.50 -32.43
C LEU A 43 -6.98 -8.42 -32.36
N HIS A 44 -6.93 -7.36 -33.19
CA HIS A 44 -8.01 -6.37 -33.27
C HIS A 44 -9.20 -6.88 -34.10
N SER A 45 -8.96 -7.72 -35.11
CA SER A 45 -10.03 -8.33 -35.93
C SER A 45 -10.83 -9.42 -35.20
N LEU A 46 -10.21 -10.06 -34.19
CA LEU A 46 -10.80 -11.15 -33.41
C LEU A 46 -11.69 -10.69 -32.24
N LYS A 47 -11.74 -9.38 -31.93
CA LYS A 47 -12.58 -8.85 -30.85
C LYS A 47 -13.96 -8.46 -31.39
N PRO A 48 -15.06 -8.94 -30.79
CA PRO A 48 -16.40 -8.51 -31.21
C PRO A 48 -16.59 -7.01 -30.92
N ALA A 49 -17.23 -6.30 -31.86
CA ALA A 49 -17.47 -4.86 -31.76
C ALA A 49 -18.57 -4.49 -30.75
N SER A 50 -19.48 -5.43 -30.46
CA SER A 50 -20.55 -5.34 -29.47
C SER A 50 -20.70 -6.68 -28.73
N PHE A 51 -21.29 -6.63 -27.54
CA PHE A 51 -21.66 -7.82 -26.76
C PHE A 51 -23.18 -7.89 -26.65
N GLU A 52 -23.78 -9.01 -27.06
CA GLU A 52 -25.23 -9.21 -27.05
C GLU A 52 -25.65 -10.39 -26.15
N GLU A 53 -26.85 -10.32 -25.58
CA GLU A 53 -27.37 -11.34 -24.66
C GLU A 53 -27.64 -12.65 -25.42
N GLY A 54 -27.02 -13.74 -24.98
CA GLY A 54 -27.06 -15.05 -25.66
C GLY A 54 -25.93 -15.33 -26.65
N GLN A 55 -25.00 -14.39 -26.86
CA GLN A 55 -23.85 -14.57 -27.75
C GLN A 55 -22.85 -15.61 -27.19
N VAL A 56 -22.53 -16.63 -27.97
CA VAL A 56 -21.50 -17.64 -27.62
C VAL A 56 -20.12 -17.09 -27.95
N LEU A 57 -19.26 -16.98 -26.94
CA LEU A 57 -17.91 -16.40 -27.05
C LEU A 57 -16.86 -17.39 -26.58
N VAL A 58 -15.75 -17.49 -27.32
CA VAL A 58 -14.62 -18.33 -26.96
C VAL A 58 -13.78 -17.63 -25.89
N LYS A 59 -13.74 -18.22 -24.69
CA LYS A 59 -12.87 -17.76 -23.60
C LYS A 59 -11.43 -18.23 -23.85
N ASN A 60 -10.64 -17.44 -24.57
CA ASN A 60 -9.22 -17.72 -24.79
C ASN A 60 -8.47 -17.74 -23.43
N TYR A 61 -7.84 -18.88 -23.11
CA TYR A 61 -7.01 -19.03 -21.92
C TYR A 61 -5.58 -18.55 -22.20
N ARG A 62 -5.38 -17.23 -22.03
CA ARG A 62 -4.09 -16.51 -22.04
C ARG A 62 -3.35 -16.56 -23.40
N THR A 63 -3.47 -15.49 -24.17
CA THR A 63 -2.31 -15.03 -24.95
C THR A 63 -1.20 -14.61 -23.97
N LEU A 64 0.03 -15.02 -24.22
CA LEU A 64 1.18 -14.57 -23.43
C LEU A 64 1.32 -13.05 -23.59
N SER A 65 1.50 -12.34 -22.48
CA SER A 65 1.86 -10.92 -22.55
C SER A 65 3.25 -10.74 -23.18
N PRO A 66 3.55 -9.59 -23.78
CA PRO A 66 4.88 -9.32 -24.35
C PRO A 66 6.01 -9.53 -23.32
N ALA A 67 5.78 -9.20 -22.04
CA ALA A 67 6.74 -9.45 -20.99
C ALA A 67 7.03 -10.95 -20.79
N GLU A 68 5.99 -11.79 -20.81
CA GLU A 68 6.12 -13.25 -20.70
C GLU A 68 6.84 -13.83 -21.93
N SER A 69 6.44 -13.46 -23.15
CA SER A 69 7.06 -14.00 -24.37
C SER A 69 8.55 -13.68 -24.50
N TYR A 70 9.01 -12.50 -24.06
CA TYR A 70 10.43 -12.15 -24.04
C TYR A 70 11.20 -12.71 -22.83
N SER A 71 10.57 -12.89 -21.67
CA SER A 71 11.26 -13.36 -20.46
C SER A 71 11.34 -14.88 -20.33
N TRP A 72 10.32 -15.62 -20.78
CA TRP A 72 10.24 -17.08 -20.63
C TRP A 72 11.47 -17.81 -21.19
N PRO A 73 12.00 -17.50 -22.39
CA PRO A 73 13.21 -18.14 -22.90
C PRO A 73 14.46 -17.87 -22.07
N ALA A 74 14.58 -16.69 -21.45
CA ALA A 74 15.70 -16.36 -20.56
C ALA A 74 15.58 -17.10 -19.22
N VAL A 75 14.38 -17.11 -18.64
CA VAL A 75 14.09 -17.81 -17.38
C VAL A 75 14.29 -19.33 -17.53
N ALA A 76 13.74 -19.94 -18.58
CA ALA A 76 13.86 -21.38 -18.83
C ALA A 76 15.31 -21.84 -19.09
N ARG A 77 16.20 -20.94 -19.53
CA ARG A 77 17.66 -21.20 -19.68
C ARG A 77 18.46 -21.04 -18.38
N GLY A 78 17.84 -20.63 -17.28
CA GLY A 78 18.55 -20.37 -16.02
C GLY A 78 19.27 -19.01 -15.98
N CYS A 79 18.93 -18.08 -16.88
CA CYS A 79 19.57 -16.75 -16.93
C CYS A 79 19.00 -15.81 -15.86
N ASN A 80 19.86 -14.95 -15.30
CA ASN A 80 19.42 -13.81 -14.48
C ASN A 80 18.46 -12.95 -15.30
N THR A 81 17.27 -12.70 -14.77
CA THR A 81 16.20 -12.04 -15.52
C THR A 81 15.49 -11.01 -14.65
N PHE A 82 15.39 -9.79 -15.13
CA PHE A 82 14.71 -8.68 -14.48
C PHE A 82 13.52 -8.25 -15.34
N ILE A 83 12.30 -8.32 -14.80
CA ILE A 83 11.05 -8.15 -15.54
C ILE A 83 10.27 -6.99 -14.92
N ILE A 84 9.96 -5.97 -15.71
CA ILE A 84 8.93 -4.97 -15.38
C ILE A 84 7.73 -5.16 -16.30
N SER A 85 6.58 -5.48 -15.72
CA SER A 85 5.32 -5.61 -16.47
C SER A 85 4.09 -5.22 -15.62
N GLN A 86 2.99 -4.84 -16.27
CA GLN A 86 1.75 -4.49 -15.56
C GLN A 86 1.16 -5.67 -14.78
N ASN A 87 1.41 -6.89 -15.28
CA ASN A 87 0.95 -8.18 -14.76
C ASN A 87 2.03 -8.91 -13.94
N ALA A 88 3.09 -8.21 -13.49
CA ALA A 88 4.16 -8.83 -12.70
C ALA A 88 3.68 -9.31 -11.31
N ASP A 89 2.47 -8.93 -10.91
CA ASP A 89 1.75 -9.49 -9.75
C ASP A 89 1.14 -10.88 -10.02
N GLN A 90 1.11 -11.37 -11.26
CA GLN A 90 0.66 -12.74 -11.59
C GLN A 90 1.83 -13.74 -11.53
N PRO A 91 1.84 -14.70 -10.59
CA PRO A 91 2.98 -15.60 -10.42
C PRO A 91 3.31 -16.45 -11.66
N LEU A 92 2.28 -16.86 -12.41
CA LEU A 92 2.43 -17.69 -13.61
C LEU A 92 3.40 -17.10 -14.63
N GLY A 93 3.53 -15.76 -14.70
CA GLY A 93 4.37 -15.08 -15.70
C GLY A 93 5.88 -15.33 -15.54
N TYR A 94 6.34 -15.72 -14.35
CA TYR A 94 7.72 -16.16 -14.10
C TYR A 94 7.81 -17.59 -13.55
N LEU A 95 6.75 -18.09 -12.91
CA LEU A 95 6.75 -19.39 -12.24
C LEU A 95 6.74 -20.55 -13.25
N VAL A 96 5.98 -20.45 -14.34
CA VAL A 96 5.92 -21.50 -15.39
C VAL A 96 7.31 -21.82 -15.97
N PRO A 97 8.06 -20.86 -16.55
CA PRO A 97 9.37 -21.16 -17.11
C PRO A 97 10.41 -21.55 -16.04
N LEU A 98 10.28 -21.08 -14.80
CA LEU A 98 11.11 -21.57 -13.68
C LEU A 98 10.83 -23.05 -13.40
N LEU A 99 9.56 -23.45 -13.24
CA LEU A 99 9.20 -24.83 -12.95
C LEU A 99 9.68 -25.76 -14.06
N THR A 100 9.55 -25.36 -15.34
CA THR A 100 10.15 -26.09 -16.47
C THR A 100 11.66 -26.26 -16.30
N HIS A 101 12.40 -25.19 -15.96
CA HIS A 101 13.85 -25.25 -15.72
C HIS A 101 14.22 -26.18 -14.56
N LEU A 102 13.52 -26.06 -13.42
CA LEU A 102 13.76 -26.88 -12.23
C LEU A 102 13.45 -28.35 -12.48
N LEU A 103 12.37 -28.67 -13.19
CA LEU A 103 11.99 -30.05 -13.50
C LEU A 103 12.99 -30.69 -14.46
N LEU A 104 13.41 -30.01 -15.53
CA LEU A 104 14.41 -30.51 -16.48
C LEU A 104 15.79 -30.74 -15.80
N ASN A 105 16.20 -29.85 -14.90
CA ASN A 105 17.48 -29.97 -14.19
C ASN A 105 17.41 -30.82 -12.91
N SER A 106 16.23 -31.22 -12.44
CA SER A 106 16.04 -32.04 -11.23
C SER A 106 16.82 -33.36 -11.27
N VAL A 107 17.00 -33.92 -12.46
CA VAL A 107 17.79 -35.15 -12.72
C VAL A 107 19.26 -35.00 -12.33
N HIS A 108 19.84 -33.79 -12.44
CA HIS A 108 21.21 -33.51 -12.00
C HIS A 108 21.31 -33.18 -10.49
N VAL A 109 20.26 -32.63 -9.89
CA VAL A 109 20.26 -32.18 -8.48
C VAL A 109 20.19 -33.35 -7.49
N SER A 110 19.58 -34.46 -7.90
CA SER A 110 19.34 -35.67 -7.09
C SER A 110 20.59 -36.34 -6.50
N HIS A 111 21.78 -36.06 -7.03
CA HIS A 111 23.05 -36.69 -6.65
C HIS A 111 23.81 -35.96 -5.53
N ALA A 112 23.33 -34.80 -5.06
CA ALA A 112 23.99 -34.03 -4.01
C ALA A 112 23.57 -34.50 -2.61
N SER A 113 24.51 -35.04 -1.83
CA SER A 113 24.35 -35.54 -0.44
C SER A 113 24.04 -34.46 0.62
N SER A 114 23.76 -33.23 0.20
CA SER A 114 23.39 -32.10 1.05
C SER A 114 21.87 -31.93 1.18
N SER A 115 21.42 -31.41 2.33
CA SER A 115 20.02 -31.13 2.62
C SER A 115 19.71 -29.64 2.54
N GLY A 116 18.58 -29.27 1.93
CA GLY A 116 18.07 -27.90 1.89
C GLY A 116 17.48 -27.49 0.53
N PRO A 117 16.71 -26.39 0.48
CA PRO A 117 16.06 -25.94 -0.75
C PRO A 117 17.07 -25.46 -1.79
N ILE A 118 16.76 -25.69 -3.07
CA ILE A 118 17.51 -25.20 -4.23
C ILE A 118 16.96 -23.87 -4.76
N ALA A 119 15.68 -23.60 -4.49
CA ALA A 119 14.97 -22.43 -4.94
C ALA A 119 14.25 -21.77 -3.76
N VAL A 120 14.39 -20.45 -3.63
CA VAL A 120 13.66 -19.63 -2.64
C VAL A 120 12.88 -18.55 -3.40
N LEU A 121 11.58 -18.49 -3.15
CA LEU A 121 10.67 -17.50 -3.69
C LEU A 121 10.21 -16.57 -2.56
N LEU A 122 10.52 -15.28 -2.72
CA LEU A 122 10.22 -14.22 -1.76
C LEU A 122 9.01 -13.43 -2.23
N CYS A 123 7.94 -13.49 -1.45
CA CYS A 123 6.72 -12.72 -1.65
C CYS A 123 6.67 -11.49 -0.72
N PRO A 124 5.99 -10.40 -1.13
CA PRO A 124 5.92 -9.16 -0.38
C PRO A 124 5.16 -9.27 0.95
N GLY A 125 4.32 -10.30 1.12
CA GLY A 125 3.56 -10.57 2.34
C GLY A 125 2.92 -11.97 2.33
N TRP A 126 2.33 -12.36 3.45
CA TRP A 126 1.81 -13.72 3.64
C TRP A 126 0.65 -14.09 2.71
N GLU A 127 -0.21 -13.13 2.35
CA GLU A 127 -1.35 -13.38 1.42
C GLU A 127 -0.85 -13.82 0.05
N LYS A 128 0.20 -13.14 -0.45
CA LYS A 128 0.82 -13.46 -1.74
C LYS A 128 1.61 -14.77 -1.68
N ALA A 129 2.30 -15.03 -0.56
CA ALA A 129 2.97 -16.30 -0.32
C ALA A 129 1.99 -17.49 -0.34
N GLN A 130 0.81 -17.35 0.27
CA GLN A 130 -0.23 -18.37 0.24
C GLN A 130 -0.76 -18.58 -1.18
N LEU A 131 -1.08 -17.51 -1.92
CA LEU A 131 -1.55 -17.60 -3.31
C LEU A 131 -0.54 -18.31 -4.23
N VAL A 132 0.75 -18.03 -4.08
CA VAL A 132 1.81 -18.73 -4.85
C VAL A 132 1.93 -20.20 -4.43
N TYR A 133 1.76 -20.51 -3.15
CA TYR A 133 1.79 -21.87 -2.64
C TYR A 133 0.60 -22.71 -3.12
N ASP A 134 -0.61 -22.14 -3.09
CA ASP A 134 -1.83 -22.81 -3.57
C ASP A 134 -1.70 -23.17 -5.06
N LEU A 135 -1.16 -22.25 -5.87
CA LEU A 135 -0.85 -22.47 -7.29
C LEU A 135 0.24 -23.55 -7.50
N LEU A 136 1.19 -23.70 -6.57
CA LEU A 136 2.19 -24.76 -6.60
C LEU A 136 1.60 -26.13 -6.26
N GLU A 137 0.57 -26.19 -5.40
CA GLU A 137 -0.19 -27.43 -5.16
C GLU A 137 -1.04 -27.82 -6.38
N GLU A 138 -1.66 -26.86 -7.07
CA GLU A 138 -2.45 -27.09 -8.30
C GLU A 138 -1.61 -27.62 -9.48
N THR A 139 -0.32 -27.27 -9.56
CA THR A 139 0.51 -27.52 -10.76
C THR A 139 1.18 -28.91 -10.81
N ASN A 140 0.74 -29.88 -10.00
CA ASN A 140 1.27 -31.26 -9.90
C ASN A 140 2.78 -31.39 -9.55
N VAL A 141 3.50 -30.28 -9.33
CA VAL A 141 4.93 -30.27 -8.97
C VAL A 141 5.20 -30.70 -7.52
N SER A 142 4.16 -30.87 -6.71
CA SER A 142 4.26 -31.28 -5.31
C SER A 142 4.94 -32.63 -5.09
N GLN A 143 4.89 -33.53 -6.09
CA GLN A 143 5.53 -34.84 -6.03
C GLN A 143 7.05 -34.80 -6.29
N THR A 144 7.55 -33.77 -6.98
CA THR A 144 8.95 -33.68 -7.43
C THR A 144 9.75 -32.59 -6.72
N LEU A 145 9.15 -31.41 -6.51
CA LEU A 145 9.83 -30.25 -5.90
C LEU A 145 9.50 -30.07 -4.41
N HIS A 146 8.47 -30.74 -3.91
CA HIS A 146 7.99 -30.66 -2.52
C HIS A 146 7.99 -29.20 -2.01
N PRO A 147 7.16 -28.32 -2.61
CA PRO A 147 7.10 -26.93 -2.24
C PRO A 147 6.67 -26.79 -0.78
N LEU A 148 7.21 -25.79 -0.08
CA LEU A 148 6.88 -25.51 1.31
C LEU A 148 6.69 -24.02 1.52
N ILE A 149 5.56 -23.63 2.10
CA ILE A 149 5.36 -22.26 2.61
C ILE A 149 5.86 -22.14 4.05
N MET A 150 6.74 -21.17 4.30
CA MET A 150 7.30 -20.90 5.63
C MET A 150 7.14 -19.45 6.03
N LEU A 151 6.34 -19.21 7.07
CA LEU A 151 6.07 -17.90 7.65
C LEU A 151 6.39 -17.94 9.14
N VAL A 152 7.36 -17.14 9.59
CA VAL A 152 7.96 -17.24 10.93
C VAL A 152 7.87 -15.89 11.64
N GLY A 153 7.21 -15.86 12.80
CA GLY A 153 7.04 -14.66 13.62
C GLY A 153 8.28 -14.29 14.45
N ILE A 154 8.14 -13.28 15.29
CA ILE A 154 9.17 -12.80 16.26
C ILE A 154 9.10 -13.59 17.58
N GLY A 155 8.26 -14.63 17.69
CA GLY A 155 8.18 -15.44 18.91
C GLY A 155 9.54 -16.06 19.27
N LYS A 156 9.90 -16.02 20.56
CA LYS A 156 11.15 -16.60 21.05
C LYS A 156 11.26 -18.06 20.60
N ASP A 157 12.43 -18.39 20.05
CA ASP A 157 12.82 -19.71 19.54
C ASP A 157 11.96 -20.30 18.40
N GLN A 158 10.86 -19.63 17.97
CA GLN A 158 10.04 -20.07 16.82
C GLN A 158 10.88 -20.31 15.56
N ALA A 159 11.90 -19.48 15.31
CA ALA A 159 12.77 -19.62 14.15
C ALA A 159 13.79 -20.76 14.27
N LYS A 160 14.03 -21.32 15.47
CA LYS A 160 14.91 -22.46 15.73
C LYS A 160 14.16 -23.79 15.79
N ASP A 161 12.90 -23.75 16.24
CA ASP A 161 12.01 -24.91 16.32
C ASP A 161 11.47 -25.35 14.95
N VAL A 162 11.65 -24.50 13.92
CA VAL A 162 11.33 -24.81 12.53
C VAL A 162 12.13 -26.01 12.02
N LYS A 163 11.42 -27.02 11.50
CA LYS A 163 12.00 -28.18 10.84
C LYS A 163 11.64 -28.16 9.36
N ILE A 164 12.60 -27.79 8.51
CA ILE A 164 12.46 -27.91 7.06
C ILE A 164 12.65 -29.40 6.67
N PRO A 165 11.71 -30.03 5.95
CA PRO A 165 11.86 -31.40 5.46
C PRO A 165 13.09 -31.54 4.57
N LYS A 166 13.84 -32.65 4.71
CA LYS A 166 15.11 -32.86 3.98
C LYS A 166 14.94 -32.90 2.45
N ASN A 167 13.74 -33.21 1.97
CA ASN A 167 13.35 -33.29 0.56
C ASN A 167 12.72 -32.00 0.00
N CYS A 168 12.55 -30.94 0.81
CA CYS A 168 12.02 -29.66 0.32
C CYS A 168 13.01 -29.02 -0.68
N LEU A 169 12.61 -28.85 -1.95
CA LEU A 169 13.45 -28.22 -2.99
C LEU A 169 13.05 -26.77 -3.24
N LEU A 170 11.77 -26.42 -3.14
CA LEU A 170 11.24 -25.07 -3.35
C LEU A 170 10.64 -24.48 -2.05
N LEU A 171 11.17 -23.34 -1.60
CA LEU A 171 10.69 -22.64 -0.41
C LEU A 171 9.97 -21.34 -0.81
N VAL A 172 8.72 -21.16 -0.36
CA VAL A 172 7.95 -19.92 -0.48
C VAL A 172 7.93 -19.21 0.87
N THR A 173 8.34 -17.95 0.93
CA THR A 173 8.46 -17.22 2.21
C THR A 173 8.44 -15.70 2.01
N THR A 174 8.54 -14.92 3.10
CA THR A 174 8.66 -13.45 3.07
C THR A 174 10.08 -13.02 3.49
N PRO A 175 10.59 -11.83 3.09
CA PRO A 175 11.94 -11.39 3.44
C PRO A 175 12.25 -11.43 4.95
N PHE A 176 11.32 -10.98 5.78
CA PHE A 176 11.47 -11.01 7.24
C PHE A 176 11.54 -12.43 7.81
N SER A 177 10.68 -13.33 7.33
CA SER A 177 10.73 -14.76 7.69
C SER A 177 12.05 -15.38 7.22
N PHE A 178 12.50 -15.05 6.01
CA PHE A 178 13.73 -15.62 5.45
C PHE A 178 14.98 -15.16 6.20
N VAL A 179 15.08 -13.89 6.60
CA VAL A 179 16.19 -13.42 7.44
C VAL A 179 16.21 -14.13 8.80
N ARG A 180 15.06 -14.37 9.44
CA ARG A 180 14.98 -15.16 10.69
C ARG A 180 15.46 -16.60 10.49
N LEU A 181 15.09 -17.22 9.36
CA LEU A 181 15.55 -18.55 8.98
C LEU A 181 17.05 -18.58 8.67
N LEU A 182 17.59 -17.56 7.99
CA LEU A 182 19.03 -17.41 7.77
C LEU A 182 19.79 -17.26 9.09
N SER A 183 19.27 -16.49 10.05
CA SER A 183 19.89 -16.34 11.37
C SER A 183 19.93 -17.63 12.19
N SER A 184 18.96 -18.53 12.00
CA SER A 184 18.82 -19.77 12.81
C SER A 184 19.35 -21.03 12.10
N HIS A 185 19.31 -21.05 10.77
CA HIS A 185 19.55 -22.22 9.92
C HIS A 185 20.35 -21.90 8.64
N CYS A 186 21.28 -20.93 8.67
CA CYS A 186 22.09 -20.51 7.51
C CYS A 186 22.68 -21.67 6.67
N PHE A 187 23.09 -22.76 7.31
CA PHE A 187 23.68 -23.94 6.64
C PHE A 187 22.72 -24.67 5.69
N LEU A 188 21.40 -24.58 5.90
CA LEU A 188 20.41 -25.18 4.99
C LEU A 188 20.34 -24.47 3.63
N PHE A 189 20.80 -23.23 3.53
CA PHE A 189 20.68 -22.39 2.33
C PHE A 189 21.97 -22.32 1.50
N LEU A 190 22.99 -23.11 1.86
CA LEU A 190 24.25 -23.20 1.10
C LEU A 190 24.08 -23.79 -0.32
N ARG A 191 22.97 -24.48 -0.60
CA ARG A 191 22.61 -25.03 -1.92
C ARG A 191 21.62 -24.14 -2.69
N LEU A 192 21.47 -22.88 -2.31
CA LEU A 192 20.57 -21.97 -3.01
C LEU A 192 21.13 -21.63 -4.42
N TYR A 193 20.46 -22.12 -5.46
CA TYR A 193 20.77 -21.86 -6.86
C TYR A 193 19.86 -20.80 -7.47
N HIS A 194 18.57 -20.85 -7.15
CA HIS A 194 17.55 -19.96 -7.72
C HIS A 194 16.94 -19.07 -6.62
N LEU A 195 17.02 -17.76 -6.78
CA LEU A 195 16.36 -16.78 -5.90
C LEU A 195 15.35 -15.99 -6.74
N LEU A 196 14.09 -15.98 -6.30
CA LEU A 196 13.00 -15.28 -6.96
C LEU A 196 12.45 -14.16 -6.06
N LEU A 197 12.33 -12.97 -6.64
CA LEU A 197 11.80 -11.77 -6.03
C LEU A 197 10.46 -11.44 -6.70
N ASP A 198 9.35 -11.83 -6.07
CA ASP A 198 7.98 -11.52 -6.50
C ASP A 198 7.56 -10.14 -5.99
N GLU A 199 6.97 -9.31 -6.85
CA GLU A 199 6.69 -7.89 -6.60
C GLU A 199 7.89 -7.14 -5.99
N ALA A 200 9.05 -7.19 -6.66
CA ALA A 200 10.31 -6.70 -6.13
C ALA A 200 10.28 -5.22 -5.72
N ASP A 201 9.45 -4.38 -6.32
CA ASP A 201 9.25 -3.00 -5.87
C ASP A 201 8.60 -2.90 -4.49
N GLU A 202 7.65 -3.78 -4.15
CA GLU A 202 7.09 -3.88 -2.81
C GLU A 202 8.10 -4.53 -1.83
N LEU A 203 8.91 -5.50 -2.27
CA LEU A 203 9.96 -6.11 -1.44
C LEU A 203 10.99 -5.06 -0.95
N PHE A 204 11.55 -4.26 -1.85
CA PHE A 204 12.50 -3.21 -1.48
C PHE A 204 11.86 -2.05 -0.72
N THR A 205 10.58 -1.75 -0.97
CA THR A 205 9.85 -0.69 -0.24
C THR A 205 9.54 -1.12 1.20
N ARG A 206 9.16 -2.38 1.41
CA ARG A 206 8.75 -2.90 2.73
C ARG A 206 9.89 -3.39 3.60
N ALA A 207 10.94 -3.96 3.01
CA ALA A 207 11.95 -4.74 3.74
C ALA A 207 13.40 -4.48 3.24
N PRO A 208 13.86 -3.21 3.12
CA PRO A 208 15.15 -2.89 2.50
C PRO A 208 16.34 -3.57 3.17
N ASP A 209 16.46 -3.50 4.50
CA ASP A 209 17.57 -4.09 5.26
C ASP A 209 17.59 -5.62 5.15
N GLN A 210 16.41 -6.22 5.08
CA GLN A 210 16.25 -7.67 4.95
C GLN A 210 16.63 -8.10 3.53
N MET A 211 16.20 -7.36 2.51
CA MET A 211 16.57 -7.61 1.12
C MET A 211 18.09 -7.47 0.91
N GLU A 212 18.73 -6.46 1.48
CA GLU A 212 20.20 -6.34 1.45
C GLU A 212 20.87 -7.57 2.11
N SER A 213 20.43 -7.94 3.32
CA SER A 213 20.96 -9.12 4.04
C SER A 213 20.83 -10.42 3.23
N ILE A 214 19.69 -10.59 2.56
CA ILE A 214 19.38 -11.72 1.69
C ILE A 214 20.26 -11.75 0.45
N LEU A 215 20.38 -10.63 -0.26
CA LEU A 215 21.18 -10.52 -1.48
C LEU A 215 22.68 -10.70 -1.19
N GLN A 216 23.18 -10.17 -0.06
CA GLN A 216 24.53 -10.44 0.41
C GLN A 216 24.74 -11.92 0.77
N HIS A 217 23.75 -12.59 1.39
CA HIS A 217 23.84 -14.03 1.66
C HIS A 217 23.88 -14.83 0.34
N PHE A 218 22.96 -14.56 -0.59
CA PHE A 218 22.94 -15.19 -1.90
C PHE A 218 24.27 -14.99 -2.63
N GLN A 219 24.81 -13.77 -2.67
CA GLN A 219 26.11 -13.47 -3.28
C GLN A 219 27.28 -14.23 -2.64
N LYS A 220 27.29 -14.38 -1.31
CA LYS A 220 28.29 -15.20 -0.58
C LYS A 220 28.14 -16.69 -0.87
N VAL A 221 26.93 -17.17 -1.16
CA VAL A 221 26.68 -18.53 -1.63
C VAL A 221 27.05 -18.68 -3.11
N THR A 222 26.85 -17.66 -3.95
CA THR A 222 27.16 -17.71 -5.39
C THR A 222 28.65 -17.66 -5.70
N SER A 223 29.43 -16.85 -4.98
CA SER A 223 30.87 -16.68 -5.21
C SER A 223 31.75 -17.90 -4.85
N ARG A 224 31.20 -18.92 -4.18
CA ARG A 224 31.95 -20.03 -3.57
C ARG A 224 32.21 -21.25 -4.45
N VAL A 225 31.84 -21.26 -5.74
CA VAL A 225 31.71 -22.52 -6.50
C VAL A 225 32.65 -22.69 -7.68
N GLU A 226 33.10 -23.94 -7.79
CA GLU A 226 33.99 -24.53 -8.78
C GLU A 226 33.31 -24.76 -10.14
N LYS A 227 34.11 -25.09 -11.16
CA LYS A 227 33.63 -25.34 -12.53
C LYS A 227 32.78 -26.62 -12.59
N GLY A 228 31.47 -26.49 -12.80
CA GLY A 228 30.56 -27.62 -13.09
C GLY A 228 29.15 -27.57 -12.47
N SER A 229 28.82 -26.53 -11.69
CA SER A 229 27.51 -26.41 -11.01
C SER A 229 26.37 -25.93 -11.92
N CYS A 230 25.12 -26.20 -11.49
CA CYS A 230 23.88 -25.69 -12.08
C CYS A 230 23.94 -24.15 -12.26
N PRO A 231 23.42 -23.58 -13.37
CA PRO A 231 23.36 -22.13 -13.55
C PRO A 231 22.58 -21.46 -12.40
N ARG A 232 23.25 -20.54 -11.72
CA ARG A 232 22.66 -19.77 -10.62
C ARG A 232 21.84 -18.63 -11.20
N GLN A 233 20.63 -18.47 -10.66
CA GLN A 233 19.62 -17.63 -11.27
C GLN A 233 18.98 -16.71 -10.23
N LEU A 234 19.01 -15.40 -10.52
CA LEU A 234 18.25 -14.39 -9.82
C LEU A 234 17.16 -13.87 -10.76
N ILE A 235 15.90 -14.07 -10.37
CA ILE A 235 14.74 -13.56 -11.09
C ILE A 235 14.08 -12.49 -10.23
N ALA A 236 13.81 -11.33 -10.80
CA ALA A 236 13.00 -10.31 -10.15
C ALA A 236 11.87 -9.84 -11.06
N ALA A 237 10.64 -9.95 -10.59
CA ALA A 237 9.45 -9.45 -11.25
C ALA A 237 8.93 -8.24 -10.47
N ALA A 238 8.70 -7.12 -11.14
CA ALA A 238 8.25 -5.87 -10.55
C ALA A 238 7.18 -5.20 -11.41
N ARG A 239 6.31 -4.42 -10.78
CA ARG A 239 5.35 -3.57 -11.52
C ARG A 239 5.93 -2.23 -11.90
N ARG A 240 6.96 -1.79 -11.16
CA ARG A 240 7.53 -0.44 -11.17
C ARG A 240 9.04 -0.48 -10.96
N TRP A 241 9.78 0.37 -11.66
CA TRP A 241 11.19 0.65 -11.43
C TRP A 241 11.44 1.38 -10.10
N SER A 242 12.59 1.15 -9.46
CA SER A 242 12.97 1.87 -8.24
C SER A 242 14.49 1.93 -8.12
N SER A 243 15.02 2.97 -7.49
CA SER A 243 16.48 3.13 -7.30
C SER A 243 17.19 1.92 -6.66
N PRO A 244 16.59 1.17 -5.69
CA PRO A 244 17.19 -0.08 -5.20
C PRO A 244 17.41 -1.16 -6.28
N MET A 245 16.63 -1.16 -7.36
CA MET A 245 16.76 -2.13 -8.46
C MET A 245 17.98 -1.87 -9.34
N GLU A 246 18.43 -0.63 -9.42
CA GLU A 246 19.70 -0.30 -10.09
C GLU A 246 20.87 -1.00 -9.38
N LYS A 247 20.89 -0.96 -8.04
CA LYS A 247 21.85 -1.70 -7.21
C LYS A 247 21.69 -3.22 -7.34
N LEU A 248 20.45 -3.74 -7.40
CA LEU A 248 20.19 -5.16 -7.63
C LEU A 248 20.85 -5.64 -8.94
N ILE A 249 20.62 -4.90 -10.02
CA ILE A 249 21.15 -5.22 -11.36
C ILE A 249 22.67 -5.09 -11.37
N SER A 250 23.23 -3.97 -10.90
CA SER A 250 24.67 -3.70 -10.97
C SER A 250 25.52 -4.56 -10.04
N CYS A 251 25.00 -4.94 -8.86
CA CYS A 251 25.79 -5.62 -7.83
C CYS A 251 25.51 -7.13 -7.71
N HIS A 252 24.31 -7.60 -8.09
CA HIS A 252 23.86 -8.98 -7.81
C HIS A 252 23.45 -9.78 -9.06
N MET A 253 23.23 -9.16 -10.21
CA MET A 253 22.86 -9.86 -11.46
C MET A 253 23.97 -9.77 -12.52
N PRO A 254 24.92 -10.72 -12.60
CA PRO A 254 25.83 -10.79 -13.73
C PRO A 254 25.08 -11.14 -15.03
N ASN A 255 25.31 -10.36 -16.10
CA ASN A 255 24.70 -10.51 -17.43
C ASN A 255 23.17 -10.72 -17.42
N PRO A 256 22.36 -9.75 -16.92
CA PRO A 256 20.93 -9.90 -16.80
C PRO A 256 20.19 -9.68 -18.13
N TYR A 257 19.12 -10.45 -18.34
CA TYR A 257 18.09 -10.14 -19.33
C TYR A 257 17.10 -9.15 -18.71
N ILE A 258 17.10 -7.91 -19.18
CA ILE A 258 16.20 -6.85 -18.71
C ILE A 258 15.03 -6.74 -19.69
N VAL A 259 13.83 -7.06 -19.23
CA VAL A 259 12.58 -7.02 -19.99
C VAL A 259 11.67 -5.97 -19.36
N ILE A 260 11.49 -4.83 -20.02
CA ILE A 260 10.60 -3.76 -19.55
C ILE A 260 9.49 -3.59 -20.59
N SER A 261 8.27 -4.03 -20.26
CA SER A 261 7.11 -3.92 -21.15
C SER A 261 6.25 -2.69 -20.89
N VAL A 262 6.62 -1.84 -19.91
CA VAL A 262 5.88 -0.65 -19.49
C VAL A 262 6.70 0.57 -19.90
N LEU A 263 6.17 1.40 -20.80
CA LEU A 263 6.93 2.47 -21.46
C LEU A 263 7.33 3.58 -20.49
N GLU A 264 6.46 3.91 -19.55
CA GLU A 264 6.69 4.86 -18.46
C GLU A 264 7.84 4.41 -17.56
N GLU A 265 7.98 3.10 -17.37
CA GLU A 265 9.03 2.49 -16.55
C GLU A 265 10.35 2.37 -17.33
N ALA A 266 10.29 2.16 -18.64
CA ALA A 266 11.46 2.23 -19.52
C ALA A 266 12.06 3.65 -19.56
N ALA A 267 11.22 4.70 -19.49
CA ALA A 267 11.66 6.09 -19.39
C ALA A 267 12.40 6.39 -18.07
N LEU A 268 11.99 5.76 -16.96
CA LEU A 268 12.68 5.84 -15.68
C LEU A 268 14.01 5.06 -15.69
N TYR A 269 14.02 3.84 -16.24
CA TYR A 269 15.23 3.03 -16.42
C TYR A 269 16.27 3.72 -17.32
N GLY A 270 15.81 4.37 -18.40
CA GLY A 270 16.66 5.17 -19.29
C GLY A 270 17.16 6.48 -18.69
N ASN A 271 16.87 6.77 -17.42
CA ASN A 271 17.28 7.98 -16.68
C ASN A 271 17.00 9.29 -17.43
N ILE A 272 15.81 9.39 -18.05
CA ILE A 272 15.41 10.59 -18.82
C ILE A 272 15.27 11.78 -17.85
N GLN A 273 16.01 12.86 -18.11
CA GLN A 273 15.94 14.08 -17.30
C GLN A 273 14.54 14.72 -17.43
N GLN A 274 13.80 14.72 -16.32
CA GLN A 274 12.47 15.33 -16.24
C GLN A 274 12.58 16.71 -15.58
N VAL A 275 11.97 17.72 -16.20
CA VAL A 275 11.97 19.12 -15.75
C VAL A 275 10.52 19.57 -15.66
N VAL A 276 10.11 20.09 -14.50
CA VAL A 276 8.71 20.43 -14.23
C VAL A 276 8.59 21.91 -13.91
N LEU A 277 7.84 22.64 -14.74
CA LEU A 277 7.62 24.07 -14.58
C LEU A 277 6.13 24.33 -14.26
N MET A 278 5.89 25.04 -13.16
CA MET A 278 4.56 25.46 -12.75
C MET A 278 4.24 26.79 -13.41
N THR A 279 3.20 26.84 -14.23
CA THR A 279 2.84 28.03 -15.02
C THR A 279 1.33 28.26 -15.00
N PRO A 280 0.85 29.51 -14.96
CA PRO A 280 -0.56 29.79 -15.23
C PRO A 280 -0.85 29.54 -16.72
N GLU A 281 -2.09 29.17 -17.05
CA GLU A 281 -2.49 28.67 -18.38
C GLU A 281 -2.09 29.61 -19.53
N ASN A 282 -2.21 30.93 -19.30
CA ASN A 282 -1.89 31.98 -20.25
C ASN A 282 -0.38 32.14 -20.54
N ASN A 283 0.49 31.63 -19.67
CA ASN A 283 1.95 31.73 -19.82
C ASN A 283 2.59 30.39 -20.21
N LYS A 284 1.81 29.34 -20.47
CA LYS A 284 2.32 28.04 -20.94
C LYS A 284 3.21 28.18 -22.18
N ILE A 285 2.77 28.97 -23.16
CA ILE A 285 3.47 29.15 -24.43
C ILE A 285 4.78 29.92 -24.24
N SER A 286 4.79 31.00 -23.47
CA SER A 286 6.03 31.75 -23.20
C SER A 286 7.05 30.91 -22.44
N VAL A 287 6.62 30.17 -21.41
CA VAL A 287 7.53 29.30 -20.64
C VAL A 287 7.96 28.06 -21.44
N LEU A 288 7.13 27.58 -22.37
CA LEU A 288 7.55 26.56 -23.35
C LEU A 288 8.66 27.11 -24.24
N LEU A 289 8.52 28.33 -24.76
CA LEU A 289 9.59 28.99 -25.52
C LEU A 289 10.84 29.17 -24.66
N ASP A 290 10.75 29.70 -23.44
CA ASP A 290 11.91 29.88 -22.55
C ASP A 290 12.63 28.55 -22.19
N ALA A 291 11.91 27.43 -22.22
CA ALA A 291 12.44 26.09 -21.90
C ALA A 291 12.94 25.31 -23.12
N LEU A 292 12.48 25.68 -24.32
CA LEU A 292 13.04 25.26 -25.59
C LEU A 292 14.30 26.09 -25.83
N ASP A 293 15.43 25.42 -25.96
CA ASP A 293 16.64 26.09 -26.43
C ASP A 293 16.55 26.29 -27.95
N PHE A 294 17.22 27.33 -28.44
CA PHE A 294 17.17 27.78 -29.83
C PHE A 294 18.55 27.92 -30.51
N CYS A 295 19.63 27.30 -29.98
CA CYS A 295 20.89 26.96 -30.70
C CYS A 295 21.61 25.67 -30.17
N PRO A 296 21.66 24.52 -30.91
CA PRO A 296 22.47 23.36 -30.57
C PRO A 296 23.58 23.14 -31.60
N ASP A 297 24.35 22.10 -31.36
CA ASP A 297 25.29 21.57 -32.33
C ASP A 297 24.99 20.11 -32.76
N VAL A 298 23.75 19.61 -32.56
CA VAL A 298 23.16 18.42 -33.25
C VAL A 298 21.64 18.60 -33.37
N GLY A 299 21.04 18.23 -34.51
CA GLY A 299 19.58 18.29 -34.69
C GLY A 299 18.81 17.35 -33.76
N GLN A 300 18.01 17.91 -32.86
CA GLN A 300 17.13 17.17 -31.95
C GLN A 300 15.71 17.04 -32.52
N LYS A 301 15.08 15.88 -32.34
CA LYS A 301 13.65 15.68 -32.60
C LYS A 301 12.88 15.91 -31.30
N THR A 302 12.23 17.07 -31.18
CA THR A 302 11.40 17.41 -30.02
C THR A 302 9.95 17.00 -30.26
N LEU A 303 9.38 16.22 -29.34
CA LEU A 303 7.94 15.93 -29.29
C LEU A 303 7.29 16.82 -28.24
N ILE A 304 6.26 17.56 -28.64
CA ILE A 304 5.45 18.39 -27.74
C ILE A 304 4.04 17.79 -27.71
N VAL A 305 3.54 17.53 -26.50
CA VAL A 305 2.22 16.91 -26.29
C VAL A 305 1.32 17.91 -25.57
N ALA A 306 0.18 18.22 -26.17
CA ALA A 306 -0.83 19.12 -25.65
C ALA A 306 -2.15 18.38 -25.36
N ASN A 307 -3.06 18.99 -24.60
CA ASN A 307 -4.29 18.36 -24.13
C ASN A 307 -5.47 18.50 -25.11
N SER A 308 -5.33 19.35 -26.14
CA SER A 308 -6.37 19.59 -27.15
C SER A 308 -5.76 19.93 -28.50
N ALA A 309 -6.49 19.67 -29.60
CA ALA A 309 -6.05 20.02 -30.95
C ALA A 309 -5.82 21.54 -31.13
N GLN A 310 -6.60 22.38 -30.44
CA GLN A 310 -6.38 23.83 -30.44
C GLN A 310 -5.05 24.20 -29.79
N GLU A 311 -4.73 23.63 -28.62
CA GLU A 311 -3.44 23.86 -27.94
C GLU A 311 -2.25 23.34 -28.78
N VAL A 312 -2.44 22.32 -29.62
CA VAL A 312 -1.44 21.89 -30.63
C VAL A 312 -1.27 22.95 -31.71
N GLU A 313 -2.35 23.47 -32.29
CA GLU A 313 -2.29 24.47 -33.36
C GLU A 313 -1.69 25.80 -32.86
N ASP A 314 -2.13 26.28 -31.69
CA ASP A 314 -1.61 27.50 -31.06
C ASP A 314 -0.09 27.41 -30.82
N VAL A 315 0.39 26.25 -30.37
CA VAL A 315 1.83 25.98 -30.18
C VAL A 315 2.55 25.83 -31.52
N PHE A 316 1.96 25.15 -32.50
CA PHE A 316 2.54 24.96 -33.82
C PHE A 316 2.77 26.29 -34.55
N GLN A 317 1.78 27.18 -34.56
CA GLN A 317 1.89 28.53 -35.14
C GLN A 317 3.01 29.36 -34.50
N VAL A 318 3.18 29.26 -33.18
CA VAL A 318 4.22 30.00 -32.45
C VAL A 318 5.62 29.41 -32.69
N LEU A 319 5.75 28.08 -32.84
CA LEU A 319 7.04 27.42 -33.09
C LEU A 319 7.57 27.63 -34.51
N ILE A 320 6.70 27.82 -35.51
CA ILE A 320 7.12 28.16 -36.89
C ILE A 320 7.98 29.44 -36.92
N ALA A 321 7.78 30.36 -35.97
CA ALA A 321 8.50 31.63 -35.89
C ALA A 321 9.91 31.54 -35.24
N PHE A 322 10.24 30.46 -34.51
CA PHE A 322 11.47 30.37 -33.72
C PHE A 322 12.10 28.97 -33.77
N PHE A 323 13.16 28.82 -34.57
CA PHE A 323 14.10 27.70 -34.53
C PHE A 323 15.51 28.26 -34.25
N TYR A 324 16.39 27.59 -33.49
CA TYR A 324 16.75 26.17 -33.63
C TYR A 324 17.42 25.54 -32.36
N GLY A 325 16.78 24.76 -31.46
CA GLY A 325 17.31 23.62 -30.61
C GLY A 325 18.26 23.73 -29.36
N SER A 326 18.45 22.61 -28.60
CA SER A 326 19.41 22.40 -27.45
C SER A 326 20.32 21.16 -27.61
N ARG A 327 21.23 20.91 -26.65
CA ARG A 327 21.96 19.64 -26.46
C ARG A 327 21.66 18.90 -25.15
N VAL A 328 20.40 18.68 -24.77
CA VAL A 328 20.00 17.65 -23.78
C VAL A 328 18.64 17.04 -24.13
N THR A 329 18.46 15.72 -24.00
CA THR A 329 17.12 15.10 -24.04
C THR A 329 16.39 15.38 -22.73
N ARG A 330 15.45 16.33 -22.75
CA ARG A 330 14.65 16.73 -21.58
C ARG A 330 13.18 16.37 -21.78
N SER A 331 12.54 15.85 -20.74
CA SER A 331 11.08 15.77 -20.66
C SER A 331 10.58 16.99 -19.89
N LEU A 332 9.94 17.92 -20.59
CA LEU A 332 9.34 19.12 -19.98
C LEU A 332 7.87 18.84 -19.64
N LEU A 333 7.50 18.98 -18.36
CA LEU A 333 6.11 18.87 -17.92
C LEU A 333 5.59 20.22 -17.42
N LEU A 334 4.63 20.78 -18.16
CA LEU A 334 3.90 21.98 -17.77
C LEU A 334 2.61 21.59 -17.04
N VAL A 335 2.46 22.03 -15.79
CA VAL A 335 1.29 21.72 -14.96
C VAL A 335 0.53 23.01 -14.65
N SER A 336 -0.75 23.05 -15.04
CA SER A 336 -1.67 24.14 -14.69
C SER A 336 -2.78 23.67 -13.73
N GLU A 337 -3.59 24.62 -13.27
CA GLU A 337 -4.74 24.35 -12.40
C GLU A 337 -5.75 23.38 -13.04
N ARG A 338 -5.90 23.40 -14.37
CA ARG A 338 -6.77 22.49 -15.11
C ARG A 338 -6.31 21.03 -15.03
N ASN A 339 -5.01 20.80 -14.78
CA ASN A 339 -4.43 19.46 -14.67
C ASN A 339 -4.46 18.90 -13.22
N ALA A 340 -5.09 19.59 -12.25
CA ALA A 340 -5.13 19.23 -10.83
C ALA A 340 -5.38 17.74 -10.55
N ARG A 341 -6.30 17.10 -11.29
CA ARG A 341 -6.66 15.68 -11.11
C ARG A 341 -5.51 14.70 -11.41
N HIS A 342 -4.48 15.09 -12.15
CA HIS A 342 -3.34 14.23 -12.48
C HIS A 342 -2.12 14.46 -11.57
N VAL A 343 -2.04 15.60 -10.88
CA VAL A 343 -0.87 16.03 -10.09
C VAL A 343 -0.40 15.01 -9.05
N VAL A 344 -1.33 14.34 -8.36
CA VAL A 344 -0.99 13.32 -7.36
C VAL A 344 -0.31 12.09 -8.00
N GLY A 345 -0.75 11.69 -9.20
CA GLY A 345 -0.14 10.60 -9.96
C GLY A 345 1.21 11.00 -10.54
N VAL A 346 1.29 12.22 -11.09
CA VAL A 346 2.54 12.84 -11.57
C VAL A 346 3.58 12.88 -10.44
N LEU A 347 3.25 13.39 -9.25
CA LEU A 347 4.17 13.41 -8.12
C LEU A 347 4.63 12.02 -7.66
N ARG A 348 3.75 11.01 -7.68
CA ARG A 348 4.12 9.63 -7.36
C ARG A 348 5.12 9.07 -8.38
N TYR A 349 5.00 9.43 -9.65
CA TYR A 349 5.94 9.06 -10.71
C TYR A 349 7.27 9.82 -10.57
N LEU A 350 7.23 11.16 -10.48
CA LEU A 350 8.40 12.02 -10.34
C LEU A 350 9.20 11.74 -9.06
N GLY A 351 8.54 11.43 -7.94
CA GLY A 351 9.19 11.12 -6.66
C GLY A 351 10.05 9.84 -6.68
N ARG A 352 10.03 9.07 -7.78
CA ARG A 352 10.89 7.91 -8.03
C ARG A 352 12.13 8.27 -8.88
N THR A 353 12.23 9.52 -9.34
CA THR A 353 13.37 10.09 -10.05
C THR A 353 14.19 10.99 -9.11
N ALA A 354 15.42 11.32 -9.51
CA ALA A 354 16.26 12.31 -8.81
C ALA A 354 15.85 13.78 -9.09
N THR A 355 14.59 14.06 -9.48
CA THR A 355 14.18 15.42 -9.88
C THR A 355 13.87 16.32 -8.69
N HIS A 356 14.32 17.58 -8.80
CA HIS A 356 13.98 18.62 -7.83
C HIS A 356 12.56 19.13 -8.08
N LEU A 357 11.62 18.68 -7.25
CA LEU A 357 10.21 19.08 -7.30
C LEU A 357 10.01 20.52 -6.82
N PRO A 358 9.35 21.40 -7.61
CA PRO A 358 9.08 22.78 -7.18
C PRO A 358 8.24 22.84 -5.89
N PRO A 359 8.60 23.65 -4.88
CA PRO A 359 7.81 23.82 -3.65
C PRO A 359 6.41 24.44 -3.84
N VAL A 360 6.09 24.90 -5.06
CA VAL A 360 4.75 25.30 -5.48
C VAL A 360 3.91 24.08 -5.87
N LEU A 361 4.48 23.12 -6.61
CA LEU A 361 3.82 21.88 -7.00
C LEU A 361 3.47 21.02 -5.78
N LEU A 362 4.37 20.93 -4.78
CA LEU A 362 4.10 20.22 -3.53
C LEU A 362 2.91 20.80 -2.77
N ARG A 363 2.89 22.13 -2.56
CA ARG A 363 1.77 22.84 -1.90
C ARG A 363 0.47 22.78 -2.72
N PHE A 364 0.56 22.76 -4.05
CA PHE A 364 -0.61 22.57 -4.90
C PHE A 364 -1.19 21.15 -4.75
N ALA A 365 -0.34 20.13 -4.70
CA ALA A 365 -0.75 18.75 -4.49
C ALA A 365 -1.34 18.50 -3.10
N GLU A 366 -0.78 19.11 -2.04
CA GLU A 366 -1.37 19.09 -0.70
C GLU A 366 -2.83 19.57 -0.72
N ARG A 367 -3.10 20.70 -1.41
CA ARG A 367 -4.48 21.22 -1.58
C ARG A 367 -5.37 20.27 -2.38
N VAL A 368 -4.86 19.66 -3.46
CA VAL A 368 -5.60 18.65 -4.23
C VAL A 368 -5.93 17.42 -3.37
N CYS A 369 -4.99 16.95 -2.55
CA CYS A 369 -5.23 15.83 -1.64
C CYS A 369 -6.24 16.18 -0.55
N LEU A 370 -6.19 17.38 0.02
CA LEU A 370 -7.19 17.85 0.98
C LEU A 370 -8.59 17.92 0.36
N SER A 371 -8.73 18.50 -0.84
CA SER A 371 -10.02 18.57 -1.54
C SER A 371 -10.58 17.19 -1.92
N ARG A 372 -9.71 16.25 -2.35
CA ARG A 372 -10.10 14.85 -2.54
C ARG A 372 -10.56 14.19 -1.26
N GLU A 373 -9.95 14.52 -0.12
CA GLU A 373 -10.32 13.96 1.17
C GLU A 373 -11.68 14.48 1.65
N GLU A 374 -12.00 15.75 1.39
CA GLU A 374 -13.34 16.32 1.61
C GLU A 374 -14.40 15.66 0.72
N GLN A 375 -14.07 15.28 -0.51
CA GLN A 375 -14.98 14.51 -1.38
C GLN A 375 -15.29 13.09 -0.85
N LYS A 376 -14.49 12.57 0.09
CA LYS A 376 -14.73 11.27 0.75
C LYS A 376 -15.59 11.36 2.02
N ILE A 377 -16.20 12.52 2.34
CA ILE A 377 -16.99 12.70 3.57
C ILE A 377 -18.08 11.61 3.77
N SER A 378 -18.70 11.13 2.69
CA SER A 378 -19.73 10.07 2.72
C SER A 378 -19.17 8.64 2.73
N ARG A 379 -17.86 8.45 2.56
CA ARG A 379 -17.20 7.13 2.62
C ARG A 379 -16.99 6.68 4.08
N PRO A 380 -16.89 5.37 4.36
CA PRO A 380 -16.48 4.89 5.67
C PRO A 380 -15.05 5.33 6.01
N LEU A 381 -14.74 5.41 7.31
CA LEU A 381 -13.38 5.64 7.79
C LEU A 381 -12.49 4.45 7.44
N CYS A 382 -11.29 4.72 6.92
CA CYS A 382 -10.32 3.72 6.47
C CYS A 382 -10.09 2.63 7.52
N ARG A 383 -10.34 1.36 7.14
CA ARG A 383 -10.23 0.21 8.05
C ARG A 383 -8.86 0.05 8.70
N TYR A 384 -7.78 0.41 7.99
CA TYR A 384 -6.41 0.31 8.51
C TYR A 384 -6.06 1.47 9.46
N LEU A 385 -6.46 2.69 9.11
CA LEU A 385 -6.33 3.85 10.01
C LEU A 385 -7.07 3.58 11.33
N LYS A 386 -8.29 3.02 11.22
CA LYS A 386 -9.12 2.59 12.35
C LYS A 386 -8.46 1.48 13.18
N SER A 387 -7.90 0.45 12.54
CA SER A 387 -7.36 -0.73 13.23
C SER A 387 -5.96 -0.53 13.82
N PHE A 388 -5.13 0.33 13.21
CA PHE A 388 -3.69 0.42 13.49
C PHE A 388 -3.14 1.85 13.57
N GLY A 389 -3.94 2.89 13.29
CA GLY A 389 -3.47 4.27 13.20
C GLY A 389 -2.72 4.61 11.92
N VAL A 390 -2.63 3.70 10.93
CA VAL A 390 -1.86 3.90 9.70
C VAL A 390 -2.56 3.32 8.47
N CYS A 391 -2.40 3.97 7.31
CA CYS A 391 -2.87 3.51 6.01
C CYS A 391 -1.68 3.45 5.03
N ARG A 392 -1.64 2.40 4.18
CA ARG A 392 -0.50 2.11 3.27
C ARG A 392 -0.27 3.22 2.24
N ASP A 393 -1.33 3.75 1.65
CA ASP A 393 -1.27 4.93 0.78
C ASP A 393 -2.58 5.73 0.92
N ARG A 394 -2.52 6.82 1.70
CA ARG A 394 -3.64 7.76 1.91
C ARG A 394 -4.15 8.40 0.60
N ASN A 395 -3.26 8.60 -0.37
CA ASN A 395 -3.56 9.26 -1.65
C ASN A 395 -4.22 8.30 -2.66
N ALA A 396 -4.01 6.99 -2.53
CA ALA A 396 -4.70 5.96 -3.31
C ALA A 396 -5.96 5.40 -2.62
N CYS A 397 -6.03 5.42 -1.30
CA CYS A 397 -7.10 4.79 -0.54
C CYS A 397 -8.46 5.49 -0.77
N LEU A 398 -9.48 4.67 -1.08
CA LEU A 398 -10.84 5.08 -1.41
C LEU A 398 -11.66 5.54 -0.20
N ASP A 399 -11.31 5.03 0.99
CA ASP A 399 -11.93 5.40 2.26
C ASP A 399 -11.41 6.74 2.77
N ARG A 400 -12.14 7.35 3.71
CA ARG A 400 -11.69 8.60 4.34
C ARG A 400 -10.72 8.39 5.50
N HIS A 401 -9.93 9.41 5.75
CA HIS A 401 -8.88 9.53 6.76
C HIS A 401 -9.09 10.75 7.66
N SER A 402 -10.16 11.52 7.43
CA SER A 402 -10.64 12.57 8.32
C SER A 402 -11.90 12.13 9.05
N PHE A 403 -11.93 12.38 10.36
CA PHE A 403 -13.15 12.27 11.18
C PHE A 403 -14.17 13.35 10.76
N ASN A 404 -15.46 13.01 10.84
CA ASN A 404 -16.55 13.97 10.67
C ASN A 404 -17.43 13.94 11.93
N PRO A 405 -17.34 14.95 12.82
CA PRO A 405 -18.09 15.00 14.07
C PRO A 405 -19.61 14.85 13.95
N HIS A 406 -20.23 15.19 12.82
CA HIS A 406 -21.67 15.01 12.62
C HIS A 406 -22.07 13.56 12.26
N LEU A 407 -21.21 12.85 11.51
CA LEU A 407 -21.50 11.48 11.06
C LEU A 407 -20.95 10.41 12.02
N ASP A 408 -19.85 10.73 12.70
CA ASP A 408 -19.12 9.81 13.57
C ASP A 408 -19.47 10.00 15.06
N HIS A 409 -20.45 10.85 15.39
CA HIS A 409 -20.94 10.97 16.76
C HIS A 409 -21.43 9.61 17.28
N SER A 410 -20.90 9.17 18.41
CA SER A 410 -21.24 7.87 18.98
C SER A 410 -22.25 8.00 20.11
N ALA A 411 -23.35 7.26 20.01
CA ALA A 411 -24.27 7.04 21.13
C ALA A 411 -23.75 5.98 22.15
N LEU A 412 -22.56 5.42 21.90
CA LEU A 412 -21.93 4.40 22.74
C LEU A 412 -21.01 5.04 23.79
N PRO A 413 -20.81 4.42 24.96
CA PRO A 413 -19.98 4.99 26.03
C PRO A 413 -18.59 5.35 25.52
N THR A 414 -18.17 6.61 25.74
CA THR A 414 -16.88 7.15 25.29
C THR A 414 -15.71 6.67 26.14
N SER A 415 -15.98 6.32 27.41
CA SER A 415 -15.01 5.77 28.35
C SER A 415 -15.73 4.94 29.41
N GLY A 416 -14.97 4.07 30.09
CA GLY A 416 -15.49 3.24 31.18
C GLY A 416 -15.18 1.76 31.00
N VAL A 417 -15.91 0.92 31.72
CA VAL A 417 -15.80 -0.54 31.66
C VAL A 417 -17.15 -1.10 31.23
N ILE A 418 -17.13 -1.96 30.21
CA ILE A 418 -18.31 -2.58 29.59
C ILE A 418 -18.18 -4.09 29.64
N GLU A 419 -19.31 -4.78 29.54
CA GLU A 419 -19.36 -6.22 29.31
C GLU A 419 -19.76 -6.49 27.86
N VAL A 420 -19.03 -7.37 27.19
CA VAL A 420 -19.17 -7.67 25.76
C VAL A 420 -19.18 -9.16 25.51
N LEU A 421 -20.03 -9.58 24.57
CA LEU A 421 -20.11 -10.95 24.06
C LEU A 421 -19.69 -10.96 22.58
N PRO A 422 -18.45 -11.36 22.23
CA PRO A 422 -17.98 -11.41 20.85
C PRO A 422 -18.69 -12.52 20.05
N LEU A 423 -19.39 -12.13 18.99
CA LEU A 423 -20.19 -13.03 18.16
C LEU A 423 -19.44 -13.46 16.89
N TYR A 424 -18.80 -12.49 16.23
CA TYR A 424 -18.07 -12.68 14.98
C TYR A 424 -16.70 -11.99 15.02
N ILE A 425 -15.65 -12.75 14.77
CA ILE A 425 -14.26 -12.26 14.80
C ILE A 425 -13.83 -11.99 13.35
N LYS A 426 -13.64 -10.72 12.99
CA LYS A 426 -13.29 -10.28 11.63
C LYS A 426 -11.78 -10.37 11.41
N THR A 427 -10.99 -9.90 12.37
CA THR A 427 -9.53 -10.04 12.42
C THR A 427 -9.07 -10.32 13.86
N ALA A 428 -7.78 -10.54 14.09
CA ALA A 428 -7.26 -10.74 15.45
C ALA A 428 -7.46 -9.52 16.38
N SER A 429 -7.59 -8.29 15.83
CA SER A 429 -7.82 -7.06 16.61
C SER A 429 -9.19 -6.41 16.37
N VAL A 430 -10.05 -6.96 15.51
CA VAL A 430 -11.38 -6.40 15.20
C VAL A 430 -12.44 -7.49 15.25
N TYR A 431 -13.47 -7.31 16.06
CA TYR A 431 -14.59 -8.23 16.19
C TYR A 431 -15.90 -7.48 16.42
N TYR A 432 -17.02 -8.15 16.12
CA TYR A 432 -18.36 -7.67 16.41
C TYR A 432 -18.92 -8.44 17.59
N GLY A 433 -19.56 -7.72 18.51
CA GLY A 433 -20.18 -8.29 19.69
C GLY A 433 -21.38 -7.50 20.17
N ARG A 434 -22.19 -8.12 21.03
CA ARG A 434 -23.27 -7.48 21.77
C ARG A 434 -22.71 -6.86 23.06
N LEU A 435 -23.21 -5.69 23.44
CA LEU A 435 -23.01 -5.11 24.78
C LEU A 435 -23.98 -5.81 25.74
N VAL A 436 -23.46 -6.43 26.79
CA VAL A 436 -24.27 -7.14 27.78
C VAL A 436 -24.80 -6.15 28.80
N ASN A 437 -26.11 -5.98 28.85
CA ASN A 437 -26.82 -5.15 29.83
C ASN A 437 -27.70 -6.03 30.74
N SER A 438 -28.04 -5.55 31.93
CA SER A 438 -28.91 -6.27 32.89
C SER A 438 -30.38 -6.44 32.46
N SER A 439 -30.71 -6.15 31.19
CA SER A 439 -32.05 -6.23 30.59
C SER A 439 -32.02 -6.97 29.24
N ASP A 440 -31.13 -7.95 29.10
CA ASP A 440 -30.76 -8.56 27.81
C ASP A 440 -31.77 -9.59 27.25
N GLU A 441 -32.87 -9.87 27.97
CA GLU A 441 -33.91 -10.82 27.57
C GLU A 441 -34.59 -10.46 26.24
N GLY A 442 -34.65 -9.16 25.91
CA GLY A 442 -35.31 -8.67 24.70
C GLY A 442 -34.71 -9.16 23.38
N PHE A 443 -33.40 -9.46 23.33
CA PHE A 443 -32.79 -10.00 22.10
C PHE A 443 -33.13 -11.48 21.89
N GLU A 444 -33.14 -12.28 22.94
CA GLU A 444 -33.44 -13.72 22.83
C GLU A 444 -34.93 -13.95 22.56
N SER A 445 -35.83 -13.14 23.15
CA SER A 445 -37.25 -13.08 22.78
C SER A 445 -37.43 -12.72 21.30
N MET A 446 -36.84 -11.61 20.85
CA MET A 446 -36.91 -11.16 19.45
C MET A 446 -36.40 -12.23 18.46
N ALA A 447 -35.25 -12.87 18.76
CA ALA A 447 -34.71 -13.91 17.90
C ALA A 447 -35.64 -15.13 17.82
N SER A 448 -36.26 -15.52 18.93
CA SER A 448 -37.28 -16.58 18.98
C SER A 448 -38.54 -16.21 18.20
N GLU A 449 -39.04 -14.98 18.35
CA GLU A 449 -40.22 -14.46 17.64
C GLU A 449 -39.99 -14.38 16.12
N ILE A 450 -38.82 -13.90 15.69
CA ILE A 450 -38.39 -13.90 14.27
C ILE A 450 -38.37 -15.34 13.73
N ASN A 451 -37.76 -16.27 14.47
CA ASN A 451 -37.71 -17.68 14.08
C ASN A 451 -39.11 -18.29 13.95
N SER A 452 -40.02 -17.98 14.89
CA SER A 452 -41.40 -18.46 14.85
C SER A 452 -42.18 -17.88 13.67
N TYR A 453 -42.04 -16.58 13.40
CA TYR A 453 -42.75 -15.92 12.30
C TYR A 453 -42.39 -16.50 10.92
N TYR A 454 -41.09 -16.76 10.69
CA TYR A 454 -40.61 -17.34 9.43
C TYR A 454 -40.69 -18.86 9.36
N ALA A 455 -41.13 -19.55 10.43
CA ALA A 455 -41.51 -20.95 10.33
C ALA A 455 -42.76 -21.12 9.45
N ASP A 456 -43.76 -20.27 9.68
CA ASP A 456 -45.08 -20.37 9.04
C ASP A 456 -45.21 -19.51 7.76
N THR A 457 -44.55 -18.35 7.68
CA THR A 457 -44.71 -17.42 6.54
C THR A 457 -43.37 -16.98 5.96
N LYS A 458 -43.23 -16.98 4.63
CA LYS A 458 -41.96 -16.66 3.94
C LYS A 458 -42.15 -15.67 2.78
N PRO A 459 -42.56 -14.41 3.06
CA PRO A 459 -42.72 -13.38 2.03
C PRO A 459 -41.36 -12.97 1.44
N GLY A 460 -41.15 -13.28 0.15
CA GLY A 460 -40.01 -12.79 -0.62
C GLY A 460 -40.02 -11.27 -0.74
N ALA A 461 -38.86 -10.63 -0.65
CA ALA A 461 -38.76 -9.17 -0.73
C ALA A 461 -39.18 -8.66 -2.13
N LYS A 462 -40.25 -7.88 -2.20
CA LYS A 462 -40.82 -7.35 -3.47
C LYS A 462 -39.87 -6.39 -4.19
N GLU A 463 -39.14 -5.58 -3.43
CA GLU A 463 -38.09 -4.69 -3.94
C GLU A 463 -36.86 -4.74 -3.05
N LEU A 464 -35.69 -4.61 -3.67
CA LEU A 464 -34.39 -4.54 -3.02
C LEU A 464 -33.86 -3.10 -3.12
N LEU A 465 -33.60 -2.51 -1.95
CA LEU A 465 -33.21 -1.11 -1.75
C LEU A 465 -32.00 -1.09 -0.82
N GLN A 466 -30.98 -0.30 -1.16
CA GLN A 466 -29.75 -0.13 -0.39
C GLN A 466 -30.06 0.41 1.02
N GLY A 467 -29.36 -0.10 2.04
CA GLY A 467 -29.52 0.38 3.43
C GLY A 467 -30.79 -0.07 4.17
N LYS A 468 -31.83 -0.59 3.49
CA LYS A 468 -33.05 -1.09 4.17
C LYS A 468 -32.80 -2.43 4.86
N THR A 469 -33.23 -2.55 6.12
CA THR A 469 -33.18 -3.80 6.89
C THR A 469 -34.21 -4.81 6.38
N ARG A 470 -33.80 -6.07 6.25
CA ARG A 470 -34.56 -7.22 5.72
C ARG A 470 -34.20 -8.48 6.54
N CYS A 471 -34.76 -9.64 6.19
CA CYS A 471 -34.37 -10.93 6.75
C CYS A 471 -33.74 -11.87 5.71
N LEU A 472 -33.08 -12.94 6.16
CA LEU A 472 -32.53 -13.98 5.29
C LEU A 472 -33.22 -15.34 5.52
N TYR A 473 -33.64 -16.00 4.43
CA TYR A 473 -34.40 -17.26 4.42
C TYR A 473 -33.70 -18.44 5.10
N LEU A 474 -32.37 -18.57 4.94
CA LEU A 474 -31.59 -19.71 5.45
C LEU A 474 -31.01 -19.49 6.86
N ILE A 475 -30.93 -18.24 7.30
CA ILE A 475 -30.37 -17.84 8.59
C ILE A 475 -31.27 -16.72 9.09
N SER A 476 -32.39 -17.10 9.70
CA SER A 476 -33.40 -16.20 10.25
C SER A 476 -32.76 -15.14 11.16
N GLY A 477 -32.60 -13.94 10.61
CA GLY A 477 -31.81 -12.89 11.22
C GLY A 477 -31.82 -11.63 10.37
N ARG A 478 -31.74 -10.48 11.04
CA ARG A 478 -31.86 -9.17 10.38
C ARG A 478 -30.59 -8.84 9.61
N VAL A 479 -30.75 -8.46 8.35
CA VAL A 479 -29.69 -8.14 7.40
C VAL A 479 -29.92 -6.78 6.75
N GLN A 480 -28.85 -6.02 6.52
CA GLN A 480 -28.86 -4.76 5.80
C GLN A 480 -28.17 -4.92 4.45
N THR A 481 -28.81 -4.44 3.38
CA THR A 481 -28.27 -4.54 2.01
C THR A 481 -27.20 -3.47 1.78
N LEU A 482 -25.97 -3.87 1.44
CA LEU A 482 -24.81 -2.95 1.37
C LEU A 482 -24.69 -2.25 0.02
N GLU A 483 -24.66 -3.00 -1.07
CA GLU A 483 -24.61 -2.50 -2.45
C GLU A 483 -25.54 -3.34 -3.33
N LEU A 484 -26.22 -2.66 -4.25
CA LEU A 484 -27.06 -3.29 -5.26
C LEU A 484 -26.33 -3.23 -6.60
N ASN A 485 -25.78 -4.37 -7.02
CA ASN A 485 -25.45 -4.57 -8.43
C ASN A 485 -26.77 -4.66 -9.19
N HIS A 486 -27.25 -3.50 -9.64
CA HIS A 486 -28.37 -3.40 -10.56
C HIS A 486 -28.13 -4.29 -11.79
N ILE A 487 -29.22 -4.62 -12.48
CA ILE A 487 -29.31 -5.54 -13.62
C ILE A 487 -29.42 -7.04 -13.21
N TYR A 488 -30.60 -7.61 -13.48
CA TYR A 488 -31.04 -9.02 -13.41
C TYR A 488 -31.38 -9.70 -12.05
N LEU A 489 -32.41 -10.55 -12.11
CA LEU A 489 -33.13 -11.17 -10.97
C LEU A 489 -32.35 -12.25 -10.18
N PHE A 490 -31.21 -12.73 -10.68
CA PHE A 490 -30.45 -13.86 -10.09
C PHE A 490 -29.12 -13.46 -9.42
N ASN A 491 -28.90 -12.15 -9.22
CA ASN A 491 -27.59 -11.64 -8.80
C ASN A 491 -27.21 -12.05 -7.36
N SER A 492 -25.90 -12.14 -7.10
CA SER A 492 -25.37 -12.18 -5.73
C SER A 492 -25.42 -10.77 -5.14
N ILE A 493 -25.81 -10.65 -3.88
CA ILE A 493 -25.96 -9.38 -3.16
C ILE A 493 -25.18 -9.47 -1.86
N SER A 494 -24.37 -8.44 -1.57
CA SER A 494 -23.66 -8.34 -0.30
C SER A 494 -24.59 -7.80 0.79
N VAL A 495 -24.76 -8.58 1.86
CA VAL A 495 -25.60 -8.24 3.02
C VAL A 495 -24.79 -8.32 4.32
N ARG A 496 -25.07 -7.40 5.25
CA ARG A 496 -24.50 -7.40 6.61
C ARG A 496 -25.57 -7.81 7.61
N PHE A 497 -25.32 -8.85 8.41
CA PHE A 497 -26.16 -9.17 9.56
C PHE A 497 -26.05 -8.06 10.61
N VAL A 498 -27.11 -7.31 10.87
CA VAL A 498 -27.04 -6.12 11.75
C VAL A 498 -26.87 -6.47 13.24
N ASP A 499 -27.21 -7.71 13.60
CA ASP A 499 -27.12 -8.22 14.97
C ASP A 499 -25.89 -9.11 15.21
N ILE A 500 -25.11 -9.43 14.16
CA ILE A 500 -23.90 -10.25 14.22
C ILE A 500 -22.66 -9.49 13.70
N GLY A 501 -22.85 -8.48 12.85
CA GLY A 501 -21.80 -7.71 12.18
C GLY A 501 -21.09 -8.44 11.02
N LYS A 502 -21.48 -9.69 10.71
CA LYS A 502 -20.91 -10.48 9.63
C LYS A 502 -21.45 -10.03 8.27
N GLU A 503 -20.56 -9.93 7.28
CA GLU A 503 -20.89 -9.67 5.88
C GLU A 503 -20.85 -10.98 5.09
N VAL A 504 -21.84 -11.19 4.19
CA VAL A 504 -22.02 -12.42 3.41
C VAL A 504 -22.63 -12.06 2.05
N GLU A 505 -22.17 -12.71 0.98
CA GLU A 505 -22.88 -12.71 -0.31
C GLU A 505 -24.00 -13.75 -0.31
N VAL A 506 -25.20 -13.32 -0.65
CA VAL A 506 -26.42 -14.14 -0.72
C VAL A 506 -27.12 -13.94 -2.06
N LYS A 507 -27.94 -14.89 -2.50
CA LYS A 507 -28.76 -14.68 -3.70
C LYS A 507 -29.98 -13.82 -3.40
N SER A 508 -30.38 -12.99 -4.36
CA SER A 508 -31.57 -12.13 -4.31
C SER A 508 -32.81 -12.80 -3.68
N TYR A 509 -33.16 -14.00 -4.15
CA TYR A 509 -34.31 -14.77 -3.69
C TYR A 509 -34.22 -15.29 -2.24
N GLN A 510 -33.04 -15.24 -1.62
CA GLN A 510 -32.86 -15.62 -0.22
C GLN A 510 -33.22 -14.49 0.75
N VAL A 511 -33.52 -13.29 0.25
CA VAL A 511 -33.84 -12.10 1.05
C VAL A 511 -35.36 -11.98 1.22
N LEU A 512 -35.81 -11.94 2.48
CA LEU A 512 -37.21 -11.86 2.88
C LEU A 512 -37.56 -10.46 3.39
N GLU A 513 -38.83 -10.08 3.27
CA GLU A 513 -39.36 -8.86 3.86
C GLU A 513 -39.42 -8.97 5.39
N LEU A 514 -38.92 -7.96 6.11
CA LEU A 514 -38.95 -7.89 7.58
C LEU A 514 -40.33 -7.37 8.03
N PRO A 515 -41.00 -7.99 9.02
CA PRO A 515 -42.20 -7.42 9.64
C PRO A 515 -41.94 -6.07 10.32
N GLU A 516 -42.92 -5.17 10.30
CA GLU A 516 -42.82 -3.82 10.87
C GLU A 516 -42.44 -3.84 12.37
N GLN A 517 -42.98 -4.81 13.13
CA GLN A 517 -42.68 -5.00 14.56
C GLN A 517 -41.19 -5.17 14.90
N PHE A 518 -40.36 -5.65 13.95
CA PHE A 518 -38.92 -5.86 14.15
C PHE A 518 -38.03 -4.73 13.60
N HIS A 519 -38.62 -3.71 12.98
CA HIS A 519 -37.90 -2.52 12.49
C HIS A 519 -37.55 -1.52 13.60
N SER A 520 -38.31 -1.51 14.71
CA SER A 520 -38.16 -0.58 15.84
C SER A 520 -36.90 -0.82 16.69
N LEU A 521 -36.34 -2.02 16.62
CA LEU A 521 -35.25 -2.48 17.47
C LEU A 521 -33.88 -2.07 16.90
N PRO A 522 -32.99 -1.46 17.68
CA PRO A 522 -31.67 -1.02 17.20
C PRO A 522 -30.79 -2.21 16.80
N HIS A 523 -29.75 -1.94 16.01
CA HIS A 523 -28.74 -2.94 15.62
C HIS A 523 -27.97 -3.43 16.87
N GLN A 524 -27.88 -4.74 17.06
CA GLN A 524 -27.27 -5.32 18.27
C GLN A 524 -25.75 -5.55 18.17
N ALA A 525 -25.19 -5.60 16.96
CA ALA A 525 -23.75 -5.74 16.77
C ALA A 525 -23.03 -4.39 16.82
N VAL A 526 -22.14 -4.25 17.80
CA VAL A 526 -21.17 -3.15 17.90
C VAL A 526 -19.82 -3.64 17.38
N GLU A 527 -19.12 -2.83 16.56
CA GLU A 527 -17.74 -3.14 16.16
C GLU A 527 -16.79 -2.78 17.31
N ILE A 528 -15.90 -3.70 17.67
CA ILE A 528 -14.96 -3.53 18.78
C ILE A 528 -13.53 -3.71 18.24
N VAL A 529 -12.70 -2.69 18.48
CA VAL A 529 -11.32 -2.59 18.01
C VAL A 529 -10.37 -2.65 19.19
N VAL A 530 -9.54 -3.70 19.23
CA VAL A 530 -8.47 -3.87 20.23
C VAL A 530 -7.30 -2.97 19.85
N CYS A 531 -7.10 -1.94 20.66
CA CYS A 531 -6.04 -0.97 20.45
C CYS A 531 -4.68 -1.49 20.92
N GLY A 532 -3.60 -0.82 20.51
CA GLY A 532 -2.27 -1.10 21.04
C GLY A 532 -1.56 -2.33 20.44
N VAL A 533 -2.11 -2.93 19.38
CA VAL A 533 -1.52 -4.07 18.66
C VAL A 533 -1.59 -3.87 17.15
N LYS A 534 -0.61 -4.39 16.41
CA LYS A 534 -0.62 -4.48 14.94
C LYS A 534 0.06 -5.76 14.45
N PRO A 535 -0.18 -6.22 13.21
CA PRO A 535 0.57 -7.32 12.62
C PRO A 535 2.08 -7.02 12.63
N VAL A 536 2.86 -8.09 12.59
CA VAL A 536 4.32 -8.03 12.45
C VAL A 536 4.74 -7.62 11.03
N ASP A 537 6.01 -7.27 10.82
CA ASP A 537 6.63 -7.14 9.47
C ASP A 537 5.97 -6.11 8.53
N ALA A 538 5.39 -5.05 9.13
CA ALA A 538 4.60 -4.05 8.43
C ALA A 538 3.47 -4.65 7.56
N GLU A 539 2.96 -5.83 7.92
CA GLU A 539 1.79 -6.43 7.29
C GLU A 539 0.53 -5.62 7.61
N MET A 540 -0.31 -5.41 6.61
CA MET A 540 -1.58 -4.70 6.77
C MET A 540 -2.72 -5.63 7.20
N GLU A 541 -2.55 -6.95 7.05
CA GLU A 541 -3.58 -7.97 7.33
C GLU A 541 -3.06 -9.01 8.32
N TRP A 542 -3.93 -9.41 9.24
CA TRP A 542 -3.61 -10.42 10.27
C TRP A 542 -3.56 -11.83 9.68
N HIS A 543 -2.44 -12.52 9.85
CA HIS A 543 -2.29 -13.91 9.41
C HIS A 543 -3.39 -14.82 10.02
N PRO A 544 -4.08 -15.69 9.25
CA PRO A 544 -5.29 -16.39 9.69
C PRO A 544 -5.10 -17.28 10.93
N LYS A 545 -3.89 -17.82 11.12
CA LYS A 545 -3.48 -18.54 12.35
C LYS A 545 -3.74 -17.74 13.63
N VAL A 546 -3.49 -16.42 13.62
CA VAL A 546 -3.72 -15.52 14.76
C VAL A 546 -5.23 -15.33 14.96
N THR A 547 -5.94 -14.95 13.91
CA THR A 547 -7.40 -14.74 13.94
C THR A 547 -8.14 -16.00 14.41
N ARG A 548 -7.71 -17.20 13.98
CA ARG A 548 -8.26 -18.49 14.44
C ARG A 548 -7.95 -18.75 15.91
N ALA A 549 -6.71 -18.55 16.36
CA ALA A 549 -6.32 -18.76 17.76
C ALA A 549 -7.06 -17.80 18.72
N ILE A 550 -7.26 -16.55 18.31
CA ILE A 550 -8.07 -15.57 19.06
C ILE A 550 -9.55 -15.95 19.03
N SER A 551 -10.09 -16.31 17.87
CA SER A 551 -11.50 -16.72 17.73
C SER A 551 -11.87 -17.91 18.61
N GLN A 552 -10.98 -18.90 18.72
CA GLN A 552 -11.14 -20.03 19.65
C GLN A 552 -11.10 -19.64 21.15
N LYS A 553 -10.60 -18.46 21.50
CA LYS A 553 -10.49 -17.98 22.88
C LYS A 553 -11.61 -17.03 23.30
N ILE A 554 -12.06 -16.14 22.41
CA ILE A 554 -12.98 -15.05 22.78
C ILE A 554 -14.42 -15.20 22.28
N ARG A 555 -14.65 -16.01 21.23
CA ARG A 555 -15.97 -16.10 20.59
C ARG A 555 -16.98 -16.82 21.50
N GLY A 556 -18.14 -16.20 21.71
CA GLY A 556 -19.24 -16.75 22.51
C GLY A 556 -18.99 -16.77 24.02
N LEU A 557 -17.95 -16.09 24.53
CA LEU A 557 -17.69 -15.94 25.95
C LEU A 557 -17.82 -14.47 26.37
N GLN A 558 -18.34 -14.22 27.58
CA GLN A 558 -18.48 -12.89 28.15
C GLN A 558 -17.13 -12.34 28.63
N HIS A 559 -16.85 -11.10 28.26
CA HIS A 559 -15.61 -10.42 28.61
C HIS A 559 -15.90 -9.02 29.14
N GLN A 560 -15.11 -8.61 30.12
CA GLN A 560 -15.06 -7.24 30.57
C GLN A 560 -14.01 -6.47 29.76
N ALA A 561 -14.37 -5.33 29.18
CA ALA A 561 -13.48 -4.52 28.36
C ALA A 561 -13.46 -3.06 28.82
N ARG A 562 -12.27 -2.43 28.80
CA ARG A 562 -12.11 -1.00 29.09
C ARG A 562 -12.15 -0.18 27.80
N VAL A 563 -13.17 0.66 27.65
CA VAL A 563 -13.32 1.59 26.54
C VAL A 563 -12.40 2.81 26.74
N VAL A 564 -11.77 3.23 25.65
CA VAL A 564 -10.87 4.40 25.59
C VAL A 564 -11.32 5.45 24.58
N LEU A 565 -12.11 5.05 23.58
CA LEU A 565 -12.72 5.93 22.58
C LEU A 565 -13.96 5.26 21.97
N SER A 566 -14.94 6.04 21.52
CA SER A 566 -16.06 5.57 20.69
C SER A 566 -16.21 6.45 19.45
N LEU A 567 -16.50 5.85 18.28
CA LEU A 567 -16.73 6.54 16.99
C LEU A 567 -17.88 5.84 16.28
N GLY A 568 -19.00 6.53 16.03
CA GLY A 568 -20.22 5.93 15.45
C GLY A 568 -20.64 4.66 16.19
N ASN A 569 -20.82 3.55 15.45
CA ASN A 569 -21.09 2.22 16.02
C ASN A 569 -19.80 1.41 16.29
N THR A 570 -18.76 2.04 16.85
CA THR A 570 -17.47 1.38 17.11
C THR A 570 -16.86 1.80 18.45
N LEU A 571 -16.42 0.80 19.20
CA LEU A 571 -15.73 0.94 20.49
C LEU A 571 -14.26 0.54 20.39
N PHE A 572 -13.40 1.42 20.90
CA PHE A 572 -11.96 1.21 20.96
C PHE A 572 -11.61 0.77 22.38
N VAL A 573 -11.09 -0.45 22.52
CA VAL A 573 -10.80 -1.08 23.81
C VAL A 573 -9.32 -1.36 23.96
N HIS A 574 -8.76 -1.08 25.13
CA HIS A 574 -7.33 -1.27 25.39
C HIS A 574 -7.05 -2.52 26.25
N HIS A 575 -7.96 -2.90 27.13
CA HIS A 575 -7.87 -4.14 27.90
C HIS A 575 -9.20 -4.89 27.81
N MET A 576 -9.12 -6.20 27.58
CA MET A 576 -10.24 -7.13 27.56
C MET A 576 -9.84 -8.36 28.36
N VAL A 577 -10.67 -8.76 29.31
CA VAL A 577 -10.43 -9.86 30.25
C VAL A 577 -11.66 -10.76 30.29
N THR A 578 -11.47 -12.08 30.21
CA THR A 578 -12.58 -13.04 30.34
C THR A 578 -13.02 -13.19 31.80
N LEU A 579 -14.31 -13.07 32.07
CA LEU A 579 -14.90 -13.44 33.36
C LEU A 579 -15.34 -14.90 33.29
N SER A 580 -14.79 -15.76 34.15
CA SER A 580 -15.09 -17.19 34.18
C SER A 580 -15.44 -17.64 35.59
N PHE A 581 -16.69 -18.09 35.78
CA PHE A 581 -17.29 -18.43 37.07
C PHE A 581 -16.65 -19.62 37.80
N ARG A 582 -15.73 -20.37 37.18
CA ARG A 582 -15.10 -21.56 37.79
C ARG A 582 -13.60 -21.42 38.05
N VAL A 583 -12.89 -20.63 37.25
CA VAL A 583 -11.49 -20.20 37.50
C VAL A 583 -11.30 -18.86 36.80
N ALA A 584 -10.92 -17.81 37.54
CA ALA A 584 -10.64 -16.49 36.97
C ALA A 584 -9.33 -16.48 36.17
N LYS A 585 -9.37 -16.92 34.90
CA LYS A 585 -8.26 -16.77 33.96
C LYS A 585 -8.19 -15.33 33.45
N ILE A 586 -7.57 -14.46 34.25
CA ILE A 586 -7.22 -13.11 33.83
C ILE A 586 -6.12 -13.19 32.77
N TYR A 587 -6.49 -13.00 31.50
CA TYR A 587 -5.54 -12.77 30.42
C TYR A 587 -5.98 -11.55 29.60
N SER A 588 -5.02 -10.73 29.20
CA SER A 588 -5.27 -9.63 28.26
C SER A 588 -5.25 -10.18 26.84
N LEU A 589 -6.26 -9.83 26.04
CA LEU A 589 -6.33 -10.19 24.63
C LEU A 589 -5.08 -9.72 23.84
N GLN A 590 -4.55 -8.53 24.16
CA GLN A 590 -3.29 -8.04 23.57
C GLN A 590 -2.14 -9.03 23.83
N SER A 591 -1.99 -9.50 25.08
CA SER A 591 -0.93 -10.45 25.44
C SER A 591 -1.07 -11.78 24.71
N GLU A 592 -2.29 -12.25 24.43
CA GLU A 592 -2.51 -13.46 23.63
C GLU A 592 -2.17 -13.27 22.15
N ILE A 593 -2.46 -12.10 21.58
CA ILE A 593 -2.02 -11.74 20.22
C ILE A 593 -0.48 -11.75 20.16
N LEU A 594 0.19 -11.10 21.10
CA LEU A 594 1.66 -11.04 21.16
C LEU A 594 2.29 -12.43 21.37
N LYS A 595 1.70 -13.30 22.19
CA LYS A 595 2.15 -14.70 22.39
C LYS A 595 2.17 -15.53 21.11
N THR A 596 1.40 -15.17 20.07
CA THR A 596 1.47 -15.87 18.79
C THR A 596 2.78 -15.63 18.03
N GLY A 597 3.52 -14.57 18.37
CA GLY A 597 4.73 -14.13 17.65
C GLY A 597 4.45 -13.40 16.34
N MET A 598 3.19 -13.31 15.90
CA MET A 598 2.78 -12.72 14.61
C MET A 598 2.17 -11.30 14.77
N GLY A 599 2.26 -10.73 15.96
CA GLY A 599 1.82 -9.37 16.27
C GLY A 599 2.80 -8.65 17.17
N VAL A 600 2.82 -7.32 17.09
CA VAL A 600 3.68 -6.43 17.88
C VAL A 600 2.85 -5.34 18.58
N SER A 601 3.43 -4.74 19.61
CA SER A 601 2.81 -3.60 20.30
C SER A 601 2.75 -2.38 19.39
N ASN A 602 1.70 -1.57 19.53
CA ASN A 602 1.45 -0.37 18.74
C ASN A 602 1.00 0.79 19.65
N PRO A 603 1.88 1.33 20.52
CA PRO A 603 1.49 2.30 21.54
C PRO A 603 0.85 3.57 20.95
N GLU A 604 1.41 4.07 19.84
CA GLU A 604 1.01 5.28 19.12
C GLU A 604 -0.42 5.25 18.56
N HIS A 605 -1.05 4.07 18.46
CA HIS A 605 -2.37 3.88 17.83
C HIS A 605 -3.45 4.81 18.40
N LEU A 606 -3.51 4.91 19.73
CA LEU A 606 -4.52 5.75 20.39
C LEU A 606 -4.23 7.24 20.25
N ASP A 607 -2.95 7.61 20.18
CA ASP A 607 -2.54 9.01 20.13
C ASP A 607 -2.78 9.59 18.74
N VAL A 608 -2.48 8.83 17.67
CA VAL A 608 -2.86 9.21 16.29
C VAL A 608 -4.37 9.37 16.13
N LEU A 609 -5.18 8.48 16.75
CA LEU A 609 -6.64 8.61 16.70
C LEU A 609 -7.16 9.85 17.45
N ARG A 610 -6.53 10.23 18.57
CA ARG A 610 -6.85 11.45 19.32
C ARG A 610 -6.43 12.72 18.59
N GLU A 611 -5.25 12.71 17.97
CA GLU A 611 -4.76 13.80 17.14
C GLU A 611 -5.74 14.06 15.99
N LEU A 612 -6.14 13.03 15.24
CA LEU A 612 -7.13 13.14 14.16
C LEU A 612 -8.50 13.68 14.60
N LEU A 613 -8.90 13.40 15.85
CA LEU A 613 -10.12 13.96 16.45
C LEU A 613 -9.95 15.45 16.75
N GLN A 614 -8.88 15.85 17.42
CA GLN A 614 -8.58 17.26 17.71
C GLN A 614 -8.49 18.07 16.41
N ASP A 615 -7.75 17.56 15.43
CA ASP A 615 -7.53 18.16 14.12
C ASP A 615 -8.84 18.36 13.34
N SER A 616 -9.84 17.49 13.54
CA SER A 616 -11.17 17.62 12.93
C SER A 616 -12.05 18.68 13.61
N VAL A 617 -11.97 18.79 14.94
CA VAL A 617 -12.72 19.80 15.72
C VAL A 617 -12.19 21.20 15.38
N GLU A 618 -10.87 21.39 15.35
CA GLU A 618 -10.26 22.66 14.95
C GLU A 618 -10.69 23.10 13.54
N ARG A 619 -10.78 22.16 12.58
CA ARG A 619 -11.22 22.46 11.21
C ARG A 619 -12.69 22.88 11.15
N LEU A 620 -13.57 22.31 11.97
CA LEU A 620 -14.95 22.78 12.06
C LEU A 620 -15.02 24.18 12.63
N SER A 621 -14.37 24.45 13.77
CA SER A 621 -14.37 25.79 14.37
C SER A 621 -13.83 26.86 13.42
N ARG A 622 -12.83 26.54 12.58
CA ARG A 622 -12.35 27.43 11.51
C ARG A 622 -13.37 27.63 10.38
N LYS A 623 -14.14 26.60 10.00
CA LYS A 623 -15.21 26.72 8.99
C LYS A 623 -16.42 27.49 9.51
N GLU A 624 -16.79 27.32 10.78
CA GLU A 624 -17.86 28.07 11.44
C GLU A 624 -17.48 29.56 11.59
N ALA A 625 -16.23 29.85 11.98
CA ALA A 625 -15.72 31.23 12.03
C ALA A 625 -15.68 31.89 10.63
N ALA A 626 -15.33 31.15 9.57
CA ALA A 626 -15.39 31.65 8.20
C ALA A 626 -16.84 31.84 7.68
N GLY A 627 -17.78 31.02 8.16
CA GLY A 627 -19.20 31.07 7.77
C GLY A 627 -19.96 32.32 8.21
N GLN A 628 -19.43 33.10 9.17
CA GLN A 628 -20.02 34.35 9.64
C GLN A 628 -19.56 35.60 8.85
N GLN A 629 -18.68 35.45 7.84
CA GLN A 629 -18.31 36.53 6.90
C GLN A 629 -18.79 36.26 5.48
N SER A 630 -20.10 36.07 5.32
CA SER A 630 -20.75 35.88 4.02
C SER A 630 -21.06 37.21 3.30
N ASP A 631 -20.04 38.02 3.01
CA ASP A 631 -20.14 39.02 1.92
C ASP A 631 -18.76 39.59 1.52
N LEU A 632 -17.96 38.79 0.81
CA LEU A 632 -16.77 39.26 0.10
C LEU A 632 -16.71 38.60 -1.28
N ARG A 633 -16.81 39.45 -2.32
CA ARG A 633 -16.53 39.09 -3.71
C ARG A 633 -15.17 38.39 -3.81
N TRP A 634 -15.02 37.50 -4.77
CA TRP A 634 -13.73 36.89 -5.15
C TRP A 634 -12.75 37.96 -5.66
N THR A 635 -12.14 38.69 -4.74
CA THR A 635 -11.04 39.64 -4.98
C THR A 635 -9.74 39.01 -4.49
N THR A 636 -8.68 39.24 -5.25
CA THR A 636 -7.34 38.59 -5.15
C THR A 636 -6.53 39.03 -3.92
N THR A 637 -7.18 39.23 -2.77
CA THR A 637 -6.69 40.02 -1.63
C THR A 637 -6.68 39.26 -0.30
N SER A 638 -7.12 38.00 -0.26
CA SER A 638 -6.86 37.08 0.86
C SER A 638 -5.40 36.57 0.91
N VAL A 639 -4.54 37.07 0.01
CA VAL A 639 -3.12 36.71 -0.13
C VAL A 639 -2.20 37.44 0.87
N LEU A 640 -2.71 38.43 1.62
CA LEU A 640 -1.88 39.37 2.40
C LEU A 640 -1.99 39.31 3.94
N TRP A 641 -2.61 38.28 4.53
CA TRP A 641 -2.69 38.11 5.99
C TRP A 641 -2.06 36.81 6.53
N PHE A 642 -0.99 36.34 5.87
CA PHE A 642 -0.04 35.36 6.42
C PHE A 642 1.42 35.82 6.24
N SER A 643 1.70 37.06 6.63
CA SER A 643 3.00 37.47 7.16
C SER A 643 2.99 37.21 8.68
N GLU A 644 4.03 36.72 9.35
CA GLU A 644 5.37 36.32 8.95
C GLU A 644 5.72 35.00 9.68
N ARG A 645 6.18 33.96 8.96
CA ARG A 645 6.89 32.83 9.59
C ARG A 645 8.31 32.79 9.03
N SER A 646 9.27 33.24 9.84
CA SER A 646 10.70 33.07 9.53
C SER A 646 11.09 31.61 9.74
N PHE A 647 11.69 30.99 8.73
CA PHE A 647 12.16 29.61 8.81
C PHE A 647 13.56 29.55 9.44
N SER A 648 13.82 28.58 10.32
CA SER A 648 15.15 28.32 10.85
C SER A 648 16.03 27.67 9.76
N PRO A 649 17.12 28.30 9.30
CA PRO A 649 18.04 27.67 8.36
C PRO A 649 18.92 26.64 9.07
N GLN A 650 19.41 25.63 8.35
CA GLN A 650 20.38 24.70 8.92
C GLN A 650 21.71 25.42 9.21
N VAL A 651 22.31 25.15 10.36
CA VAL A 651 23.57 25.76 10.80
C VAL A 651 24.62 24.67 10.99
N VAL A 652 25.82 24.89 10.43
CA VAL A 652 27.00 24.04 10.65
C VAL A 652 28.07 24.91 11.29
N TRP A 653 28.79 24.38 12.29
CA TRP A 653 29.81 25.16 12.99
C TRP A 653 31.07 24.34 13.26
N PHE A 654 32.19 25.04 13.42
CA PHE A 654 33.44 24.51 13.94
C PHE A 654 34.12 25.60 14.78
N GLN A 655 35.21 25.26 15.48
CA GLN A 655 35.87 26.19 16.40
C GLN A 655 37.40 26.07 16.38
N THR A 656 38.05 27.16 16.75
CA THR A 656 39.46 27.24 17.14
C THR A 656 39.54 27.50 18.65
N CYS A 657 40.74 27.70 19.21
CA CYS A 657 40.91 28.05 20.62
C CYS A 657 40.29 29.43 20.97
N ASP A 658 40.30 30.36 20.01
CA ASP A 658 39.94 31.77 20.12
C ASP A 658 38.60 32.14 19.44
N SER A 659 38.08 31.31 18.53
CA SER A 659 36.88 31.65 17.74
C SER A 659 35.96 30.46 17.47
N VAL A 660 34.72 30.78 17.07
CA VAL A 660 33.71 29.85 16.56
C VAL A 660 33.26 30.34 15.18
N ILE A 661 33.32 29.47 14.18
CA ILE A 661 32.92 29.78 12.81
C ILE A 661 31.62 29.04 12.52
N VAL A 662 30.59 29.78 12.13
CA VAL A 662 29.21 29.33 11.98
C VAL A 662 28.77 29.59 10.55
N THR A 663 28.61 28.54 9.74
CA THR A 663 28.07 28.61 8.38
C THR A 663 26.55 28.43 8.42
N VAL A 664 25.81 29.43 7.98
CA VAL A 664 24.36 29.33 7.75
C VAL A 664 24.14 28.75 6.36
N LYS A 665 23.42 27.62 6.26
CA LYS A 665 23.17 26.91 4.99
C LYS A 665 22.02 27.56 4.20
N LEU A 666 22.26 28.78 3.73
CA LEU A 666 21.43 29.51 2.78
C LEU A 666 22.28 29.89 1.57
N MET A 667 21.79 29.60 0.36
CA MET A 667 22.45 29.96 -0.89
C MET A 667 21.89 31.29 -1.39
N ASN A 668 22.77 32.27 -1.63
CA ASN A 668 22.42 33.62 -2.14
C ASN A 668 21.23 34.30 -1.43
N PRO A 669 21.26 34.49 -0.09
CA PRO A 669 20.22 35.25 0.59
C PRO A 669 20.26 36.75 0.27
N GLU A 670 19.08 37.30 0.00
CA GLU A 670 18.78 38.73 -0.13
C GLU A 670 18.45 39.33 1.25
N VAL A 671 18.52 40.66 1.41
CA VAL A 671 18.10 41.38 2.63
C VAL A 671 18.71 40.75 3.91
N GLN A 672 20.03 40.62 3.94
CA GLN A 672 20.75 39.98 5.03
C GLN A 672 20.99 40.94 6.19
N GLN A 673 20.76 40.50 7.42
CA GLN A 673 21.11 41.21 8.66
C GLN A 673 21.65 40.23 9.68
N CYS A 674 22.70 40.62 10.42
CA CYS A 674 23.27 39.81 11.48
C CYS A 674 23.61 40.70 12.69
N ASP A 675 23.00 40.40 13.82
CA ASP A 675 23.17 41.14 15.08
C ASP A 675 23.92 40.26 16.09
N PHE A 676 25.01 40.78 16.65
CA PHE A 676 25.84 40.08 17.63
C PHE A 676 25.60 40.63 19.04
N TYR A 677 25.40 39.74 20.00
CA TYR A 677 25.26 40.03 21.43
C TYR A 677 26.28 39.22 22.22
N THR A 678 26.51 39.54 23.49
CA THR A 678 27.52 38.86 24.32
C THR A 678 27.25 37.36 24.49
N ASP A 679 26.00 36.90 24.49
CA ASP A 679 25.63 35.49 24.66
C ASP A 679 24.70 34.96 23.56
N ARG A 680 24.51 35.70 22.47
CA ARG A 680 23.54 35.38 21.41
C ARG A 680 23.97 35.95 20.07
N VAL A 681 23.61 35.28 18.98
CA VAL A 681 23.72 35.84 17.63
C VAL A 681 22.45 35.59 16.82
N VAL A 682 21.97 36.62 16.14
CA VAL A 682 20.76 36.57 15.33
C VAL A 682 21.11 36.90 13.89
N TYR A 683 20.97 35.93 13.00
CA TYR A 683 21.13 36.12 11.56
C TYR A 683 19.76 36.01 10.88
N SER A 684 19.49 36.87 9.90
CA SER A 684 18.31 36.80 9.04
C SER A 684 18.64 37.10 7.58
N GLY A 685 17.82 36.57 6.68
CA GLY A 685 17.92 36.80 5.23
C GLY A 685 16.78 36.13 4.47
N ARG A 686 16.54 36.54 3.23
CA ARG A 686 15.44 36.07 2.39
C ARG A 686 15.98 35.27 1.20
N VAL A 687 15.43 34.08 0.96
CA VAL A 687 15.75 33.26 -0.23
C VAL A 687 14.45 32.86 -0.91
N ASN A 688 14.33 33.10 -2.22
CA ASN A 688 13.15 32.74 -3.02
C ASN A 688 11.82 33.19 -2.39
N GLY A 689 11.77 34.45 -1.91
CA GLY A 689 10.60 35.05 -1.26
C GLY A 689 10.27 34.54 0.14
N ARG A 690 11.07 33.64 0.73
CA ARG A 690 10.91 33.17 2.12
C ARG A 690 11.93 33.85 3.04
N SER A 691 11.45 34.43 4.14
CA SER A 691 12.34 34.93 5.20
C SER A 691 12.87 33.77 6.05
N TYR A 692 14.17 33.77 6.32
CA TYR A 692 14.85 32.86 7.22
C TYR A 692 15.46 33.63 8.39
N ARG A 693 15.47 33.02 9.58
CA ARG A 693 16.09 33.58 10.80
C ARG A 693 16.76 32.46 11.59
N ALA A 694 18.07 32.55 11.79
CA ALA A 694 18.82 31.75 12.75
C ALA A 694 18.97 32.59 14.03
N ASP A 695 18.47 32.06 15.14
CA ASP A 695 18.51 32.74 16.43
C ASP A 695 19.19 31.82 17.43
N LEU A 696 20.45 32.14 17.77
CA LEU A 696 21.38 31.21 18.41
C LEU A 696 21.82 31.75 19.77
N GLU A 697 21.25 31.22 20.86
CA GLU A 697 21.71 31.46 22.23
C GLU A 697 22.97 30.62 22.54
N LEU A 698 24.11 31.28 22.62
CA LEU A 698 25.45 30.69 22.58
C LEU A 698 25.84 30.03 23.90
N HIS A 699 26.57 28.92 23.80
CA HIS A 699 26.99 28.12 24.95
C HIS A 699 27.81 28.92 25.98
N GLN A 700 28.75 29.75 25.51
CA GLN A 700 29.53 30.70 26.32
C GLN A 700 29.54 32.08 25.65
N ASN A 701 30.12 33.07 26.31
CA ASN A 701 30.10 34.45 25.85
C ASN A 701 31.13 34.73 24.73
N ILE A 702 30.80 35.71 23.90
CA ILE A 702 31.59 36.20 22.77
C ILE A 702 31.88 37.70 22.91
N ALA A 703 33.02 38.13 22.39
CA ALA A 703 33.36 39.54 22.25
C ALA A 703 32.62 40.13 21.05
N ALA A 704 31.36 40.54 21.24
CA ALA A 704 30.44 40.95 20.18
C ALA A 704 31.04 41.98 19.21
N ASP A 705 31.79 42.98 19.70
CA ASP A 705 32.44 44.02 18.90
C ASP A 705 33.56 43.50 17.97
N ALA A 706 34.10 42.31 18.24
CA ALA A 706 35.10 41.64 17.41
C ALA A 706 34.50 40.58 16.46
N CYS A 707 33.20 40.29 16.60
CA CYS A 707 32.47 39.36 15.74
C CYS A 707 32.06 40.03 14.43
N HIS A 708 32.06 39.26 13.35
CA HIS A 708 31.60 39.73 12.04
C HIS A 708 31.07 38.56 11.21
N TRP A 709 30.45 38.86 10.08
CA TRP A 709 30.02 37.87 9.12
C TRP A 709 30.44 38.28 7.71
N GLU A 710 30.58 37.30 6.84
CA GLU A 710 30.99 37.47 5.45
C GLU A 710 30.25 36.46 4.54
N MET A 711 30.18 36.76 3.24
CA MET A 711 29.70 35.81 2.24
C MET A 711 30.88 35.04 1.65
N LYS A 712 30.88 33.72 1.80
CA LYS A 712 31.89 32.82 1.20
C LYS A 712 31.22 31.66 0.51
N SER A 713 31.63 31.38 -0.74
CA SER A 713 31.05 30.34 -1.58
C SER A 713 29.51 30.38 -1.62
N ASN A 714 28.95 31.58 -1.77
CA ASN A 714 27.51 31.87 -1.80
C ASN A 714 26.73 31.53 -0.52
N GLN A 715 27.41 31.33 0.62
CA GLN A 715 26.81 31.09 1.94
C GLN A 715 27.26 32.15 2.97
N PRO A 716 26.39 32.58 3.91
CA PRO A 716 26.79 33.40 5.05
C PRO A 716 27.63 32.60 6.03
N ILE A 717 28.79 33.17 6.41
CA ILE A 717 29.68 32.63 7.44
C ILE A 717 29.87 33.71 8.51
N LEU A 718 29.49 33.38 9.74
CA LEU A 718 29.66 34.22 10.91
C LEU A 718 30.92 33.77 11.65
N LYS A 719 31.83 34.70 11.98
CA LYS A 719 32.99 34.47 12.82
C LYS A 719 32.76 35.13 14.17
N LEU A 720 32.57 34.29 15.19
CA LEU A 720 32.35 34.68 16.57
C LEU A 720 33.68 34.59 17.33
N VAL A 721 34.11 35.66 17.99
CA VAL A 721 35.34 35.68 18.80
C VAL A 721 34.98 35.36 20.25
N LYS A 722 35.62 34.35 20.85
CA LYS A 722 35.32 33.92 22.22
C LYS A 722 35.83 34.96 23.23
N GLN A 723 35.05 35.24 24.27
CA GLN A 723 35.49 36.14 25.35
C GLN A 723 36.59 35.50 26.21
N GLU A 724 36.51 34.18 26.42
CA GLU A 724 37.53 33.37 27.09
C GLU A 724 38.01 32.26 26.14
N PRO A 725 39.33 32.11 25.89
CA PRO A 725 39.86 31.03 25.06
C PRO A 725 39.60 29.66 25.68
N GLY A 726 39.03 28.73 24.92
CA GLY A 726 38.62 27.42 25.45
C GLY A 726 37.86 26.57 24.44
N TYR A 727 37.57 25.31 24.78
CA TYR A 727 36.81 24.40 23.93
C TYR A 727 35.32 24.40 24.31
N TRP A 728 34.44 24.55 23.32
CA TRP A 728 32.98 24.50 23.50
C TRP A 728 32.47 23.10 23.17
N GLU A 729 31.75 22.44 24.07
CA GLU A 729 31.16 21.11 23.79
C GLU A 729 29.96 21.18 22.82
N ARG A 730 29.35 22.37 22.68
CA ARG A 730 28.17 22.65 21.85
C ARG A 730 28.10 24.12 21.49
N LEU A 731 27.42 24.46 20.39
CA LEU A 731 27.22 25.84 19.96
C LEU A 731 26.21 26.60 20.82
N VAL A 732 25.09 25.94 21.16
CA VAL A 732 23.92 26.57 21.79
C VAL A 732 23.55 25.96 23.14
N ARG A 733 22.93 26.75 24.03
CA ARG A 733 22.58 26.33 25.40
C ARG A 733 21.48 25.27 25.48
N GLY A 734 20.56 25.22 24.51
CA GLY A 734 19.47 24.24 24.43
C GLY A 734 19.41 23.52 23.07
N LYS A 735 18.67 22.40 22.99
CA LYS A 735 18.28 21.83 21.69
C LYS A 735 17.19 22.70 21.09
N VAL A 736 17.47 23.33 19.95
CA VAL A 736 16.45 23.97 19.11
C VAL A 736 15.61 22.85 18.45
N LEU A 737 14.28 22.94 18.59
CA LEU A 737 13.30 22.05 17.96
C LEU A 737 12.97 22.52 16.53
#